data_AF-A0A1Z4VUY2-F1
#
_entry.id   AF-A0A1Z4VUY2-F1
#
_cell.length_a   1.000
_cell.length_b   1.000
_cell.length_c   1.000
_cell.angle_alpha   90.00
_cell.angle_beta   90.00
_cell.angle_gamma   90.00
#
_symmetry.space_group_name_H-M   'P 1'
#
loop_
_entity.id
_entity.type
_entity.pdbx_description
1 polymer ?
#
loop_
_entity_poly.entity_id
_entity_poly.type
_entity_poly.pdbx_seq_one_letter_code
_entity_poly.pdbx_strand_id
1 'polypeptide(L)'
;MLGLDEEDFVSFVVFFLGLHDIGKFARHFQALQPELFNKLQGEQAELPYVRHDVLGELLWRTTLYPYGAERGLLSLTAGGRRPSYDTAADYWLHTVLGHHGKPVSAKDASVREVPESYFPETAREAAKDFFDDWRELRGLGADTPLPPAETVAKASWWLAGLAVLCDWLGSNQRYFPLVEEVIPLEEYWQRALVQAEKAVQRSGVVPTPIAPVKKPTELFGSYFTTLTPLQAHCQSLQLYSGPALYLLEDVTGAGKTEAALILAHRLMAEQGVRGLYFALPTMATANAMFERMGQVYRHLYIEKAAPSLVLAHGARRLHRGFRDAIEDYPVAGNNDYGDGTEPAQFHCAGWLADNPKKSLLAEVGVGTVDQAVLGVLPSRHQSLRLLGLLGKVLIVDEVHAYDAYLFHLLKALLTFHASSGGSAILLSATLPQNQRQALLDAFYVGIESQTKRIERVGEEDYPLMTCANSEALQEKVLESRPEVCRTVAVERIDSLEQAEALMTQAMERGECLCWIRNTVHDARWAWRELTARHPEWEIDLFHARYALGDRLAIETRVVKRFGKEGGASVRKRQILIATPVVEQSLDIDFDYMISDLAPIDLIIQRAGRLHRHRRDQAGNPIDGEDCRGTPVLHLYAPEPLDEPEETWFSAFLPKAAYVYPNHARLWLGLRLLMAKGSFVMPDDARGLIEGVYGDDVAFPAGLETSDIASAGVQSSEGSLADYNAFRITAHYGATGVGRWWSEERAPTRLGDSTPVYLARREGGDIVPLRQEGEFPWQLSSLSMLTAKIASAQRPAAVTEALWEQTLETLPAKGRWGVLLLLDQEDKGIADNGYGDSVTVRYSGLEGLLVGDEC
;
A
#
# COMPACT_ATOMS: atom_id res chain seq x y z
N MET A 1 -18.11 -19.78 3.31
CA MET A 1 -18.82 -18.54 3.70
C MET A 1 -20.33 -18.63 3.41
N LEU A 2 -20.76 -18.98 2.19
CA LEU A 2 -22.19 -19.00 1.83
C LEU A 2 -22.96 -20.28 2.21
N GLY A 3 -22.27 -21.36 2.58
CA GLY A 3 -22.90 -22.65 2.91
C GLY A 3 -23.52 -23.37 1.71
N LEU A 4 -23.18 -22.94 0.49
CA LEU A 4 -23.57 -23.57 -0.77
C LEU A 4 -22.48 -24.55 -1.23
N ASP A 5 -22.87 -25.57 -1.98
CA ASP A 5 -21.92 -26.32 -2.80
C ASP A 5 -21.46 -25.50 -4.02
N GLU A 6 -20.51 -26.03 -4.78
CA GLU A 6 -19.91 -25.33 -5.91
C GLU A 6 -20.90 -25.10 -7.06
N GLU A 7 -21.79 -26.07 -7.33
CA GLU A 7 -22.73 -26.00 -8.45
C GLU A 7 -23.83 -24.95 -8.18
N ASP A 8 -24.39 -24.96 -6.98
CA ASP A 8 -25.36 -23.97 -6.53
C ASP A 8 -24.73 -22.58 -6.49
N PHE A 9 -23.50 -22.46 -5.95
CA PHE A 9 -22.79 -21.19 -5.92
C PHE A 9 -22.62 -20.60 -7.32
N VAL A 10 -22.13 -21.39 -8.27
CA VAL A 10 -21.95 -20.93 -9.65
C VAL A 10 -23.29 -20.52 -10.26
N SER A 11 -24.36 -21.28 -10.04
CA SER A 11 -25.69 -20.97 -10.57
C SER A 11 -26.27 -19.68 -10.02
N PHE A 12 -26.19 -19.44 -8.70
CA PHE A 12 -26.62 -18.17 -8.10
C PHE A 12 -25.76 -16.98 -8.56
N VAL A 13 -24.43 -17.12 -8.55
CA VAL A 13 -23.52 -16.05 -8.97
C VAL A 13 -23.79 -15.65 -10.41
N VAL A 14 -23.86 -16.62 -11.34
CA VAL A 14 -24.11 -16.34 -12.76
C VAL A 14 -25.51 -15.74 -12.97
N PHE A 15 -26.51 -16.23 -12.24
CA PHE A 15 -27.86 -15.67 -12.30
C PHE A 15 -27.88 -14.18 -11.94
N PHE A 16 -27.38 -13.81 -10.75
CA PHE A 16 -27.35 -12.41 -10.33
C PHE A 16 -26.42 -11.57 -11.19
N LEU A 17 -25.28 -12.10 -11.65
CA LEU A 17 -24.39 -11.38 -12.58
C LEU A 17 -25.10 -11.02 -13.89
N GLY A 18 -25.97 -11.88 -14.42
CA GLY A 18 -26.77 -11.53 -15.61
C GLY A 18 -27.71 -10.34 -15.38
N LEU A 19 -28.07 -10.04 -14.13
CA LEU A 19 -28.92 -8.92 -13.75
C LEU A 19 -28.14 -7.62 -13.47
N HIS A 20 -26.81 -7.62 -13.52
CA HIS A 20 -25.99 -6.43 -13.18
C HIS A 20 -26.36 -5.19 -13.99
N ASP A 21 -26.75 -5.39 -15.26
CA ASP A 21 -27.05 -4.37 -16.24
C ASP A 21 -28.56 -4.23 -16.52
N ILE A 22 -29.42 -4.82 -15.67
CA ILE A 22 -30.88 -4.86 -15.90
C ILE A 22 -31.52 -3.47 -16.03
N GLY A 23 -30.90 -2.43 -15.45
CA GLY A 23 -31.35 -1.06 -15.62
C GLY A 23 -31.17 -0.49 -17.04
N LYS A 24 -30.42 -1.18 -17.93
CA LYS A 24 -30.32 -0.82 -19.35
C LYS A 24 -31.62 -1.02 -20.12
N PHE A 25 -32.59 -1.76 -19.58
CA PHE A 25 -33.96 -1.82 -20.11
C PHE A 25 -34.70 -0.47 -19.99
N ALA A 26 -34.16 0.48 -19.23
CA ALA A 26 -34.75 1.81 -19.12
C ALA A 26 -34.73 2.53 -20.47
N ARG A 27 -35.85 3.18 -20.79
CA ARG A 27 -36.04 3.97 -22.01
C ARG A 27 -34.94 5.03 -22.20
N HIS A 28 -34.53 5.69 -21.12
CA HIS A 28 -33.43 6.66 -21.14
C HIS A 28 -32.11 6.06 -21.66
N PHE A 29 -31.74 4.87 -21.17
CA PHE A 29 -30.48 4.23 -21.56
C PHE A 29 -30.50 3.82 -23.03
N GLN A 30 -31.61 3.23 -23.48
CA GLN A 30 -31.81 2.87 -24.89
C GLN A 30 -31.80 4.11 -25.81
N ALA A 31 -32.29 5.25 -25.33
CA ALA A 31 -32.30 6.52 -26.06
C ALA A 31 -30.93 7.22 -26.14
N LEU A 32 -29.87 6.70 -25.51
CA LEU A 32 -28.50 7.21 -25.68
C LEU A 32 -27.99 7.06 -27.13
N GLN A 33 -28.63 6.20 -27.93
CA GLN A 33 -28.45 6.11 -29.38
C GLN A 33 -29.77 6.51 -30.08
N PRO A 34 -30.03 7.82 -30.28
CA PRO A 34 -31.35 8.31 -30.69
C PRO A 34 -31.83 7.76 -32.03
N GLU A 35 -30.92 7.57 -32.99
CA GLU A 35 -31.24 7.03 -34.32
C GLU A 35 -31.71 5.58 -34.24
N LEU A 36 -31.01 4.75 -33.46
CA LEU A 36 -31.36 3.34 -33.28
C LEU A 36 -32.64 3.21 -32.46
N PHE A 37 -32.79 4.01 -31.41
CA PHE A 37 -33.99 4.03 -30.58
C PHE A 37 -35.24 4.37 -31.40
N ASN A 38 -35.17 5.43 -32.21
CA ASN A 38 -36.28 5.81 -33.09
C ASN A 38 -36.57 4.73 -34.16
N LYS A 39 -35.55 4.07 -34.69
CA LYS A 39 -35.72 2.97 -35.64
C LYS A 39 -36.43 1.75 -35.04
N LEU A 40 -36.14 1.42 -33.78
CA LEU A 40 -36.69 0.24 -33.10
C LEU A 40 -38.03 0.48 -32.42
N GLN A 41 -38.21 1.65 -31.81
CA GLN A 41 -39.38 1.98 -30.99
C GLN A 41 -40.36 2.93 -31.70
N GLY A 42 -39.95 3.58 -32.80
CA GLY A 42 -40.79 4.53 -33.53
C GLY A 42 -41.05 5.85 -32.80
N GLU A 43 -40.26 6.16 -31.77
CA GLU A 43 -40.40 7.37 -30.95
C GLU A 43 -39.03 7.93 -30.53
N GLN A 44 -39.03 9.18 -30.07
CA GLN A 44 -37.88 9.80 -29.42
C GLN A 44 -38.11 9.89 -27.91
N ALA A 45 -37.03 9.91 -27.13
CA ALA A 45 -37.10 10.05 -25.69
C ALA A 45 -36.01 10.99 -25.20
N GLU A 46 -36.39 12.09 -24.57
CA GLU A 46 -35.49 12.97 -23.83
C GLU A 46 -35.83 12.87 -22.35
N LEU A 47 -35.06 12.05 -21.64
CA LEU A 47 -35.21 11.85 -20.20
C LEU A 47 -33.92 12.29 -19.49
N PRO A 48 -34.00 12.82 -18.26
CA PRO A 48 -32.83 13.14 -17.46
C PRO A 48 -31.89 11.94 -17.31
N TYR A 49 -30.58 12.22 -17.31
CA TYR A 49 -29.59 11.17 -17.12
C TYR A 49 -29.66 10.61 -15.71
N VAL A 50 -29.86 9.29 -15.64
CA VAL A 50 -29.77 8.49 -14.41
C VAL A 50 -28.89 7.29 -14.71
N ARG A 51 -27.94 7.02 -13.82
CA ARG A 51 -27.02 5.89 -13.94
C ARG A 51 -27.82 4.59 -13.96
N HIS A 52 -27.49 3.67 -14.87
CA HIS A 52 -28.31 2.49 -15.11
C HIS A 52 -28.34 1.50 -13.95
N ASP A 53 -27.29 1.41 -13.14
CA ASP A 53 -27.30 0.62 -11.90
C ASP A 53 -28.37 1.10 -10.90
N VAL A 54 -28.60 2.40 -10.78
CA VAL A 54 -29.69 3.00 -9.96
C VAL A 54 -31.05 2.61 -10.53
N LEU A 55 -31.19 2.67 -11.86
CA LEU A 55 -32.42 2.24 -12.55
C LEU A 55 -32.66 0.74 -12.39
N GLY A 56 -31.59 -0.06 -12.34
CA GLY A 56 -31.66 -1.50 -12.08
C GLY A 56 -32.15 -1.83 -10.68
N GLU A 57 -31.66 -1.11 -9.66
CA GLU A 57 -32.17 -1.24 -8.28
C GLU A 57 -33.67 -0.90 -8.21
N LEU A 58 -34.06 0.17 -8.90
CA LEU A 58 -35.44 0.62 -8.91
C LEU A 58 -36.36 -0.41 -9.61
N LEU A 59 -35.92 -0.95 -10.76
CA LEU A 59 -36.66 -1.97 -11.51
C LEU A 59 -36.80 -3.27 -10.70
N TRP A 60 -35.72 -3.68 -10.01
CA TRP A 60 -35.77 -4.82 -9.11
C TRP A 60 -36.83 -4.66 -8.03
N ARG A 61 -36.78 -3.55 -7.29
CA ARG A 61 -37.65 -3.33 -6.13
C ARG A 61 -39.12 -3.22 -6.49
N THR A 62 -39.42 -2.60 -7.62
CA THR A 62 -40.80 -2.25 -8.01
C THR A 62 -41.44 -3.28 -8.92
N THR A 63 -40.64 -4.04 -9.68
CA THR A 63 -41.15 -4.94 -10.73
C THR A 63 -40.67 -6.36 -10.53
N LEU A 64 -39.36 -6.63 -10.58
CA LEU A 64 -38.84 -8.00 -10.64
C LEU A 64 -38.95 -8.76 -9.31
N TYR A 65 -38.69 -8.11 -8.17
CA TYR A 65 -38.84 -8.75 -6.87
C TYR A 65 -40.32 -9.10 -6.59
N PRO A 66 -41.29 -8.17 -6.71
CA PRO A 66 -42.71 -8.51 -6.52
C PRO A 66 -43.17 -9.62 -7.47
N TYR A 67 -42.78 -9.53 -8.74
CA TYR A 67 -43.07 -10.55 -9.74
C TYR A 67 -42.52 -11.94 -9.35
N GLY A 68 -41.27 -11.97 -8.89
CA GLY A 68 -40.60 -13.17 -8.36
C GLY A 68 -41.35 -13.77 -7.17
N ALA A 69 -41.69 -12.92 -6.20
CA ALA A 69 -42.38 -13.33 -4.98
C ALA A 69 -43.81 -13.85 -5.23
N GLU A 70 -44.57 -13.24 -6.13
CA GLU A 70 -45.91 -13.70 -6.51
C GLU A 70 -45.89 -15.09 -7.16
N ARG A 71 -44.80 -15.42 -7.85
CA ARG A 71 -44.59 -16.72 -8.50
C ARG A 71 -43.82 -17.72 -7.64
N GLY A 72 -43.50 -17.37 -6.40
CA GLY A 72 -42.74 -18.22 -5.48
C GLY A 72 -41.30 -18.50 -5.94
N LEU A 73 -40.74 -17.68 -6.82
CA LEU A 73 -39.41 -17.87 -7.39
C LEU A 73 -38.33 -17.56 -6.36
N LEU A 74 -37.28 -18.38 -6.30
CA LEU A 74 -36.13 -18.22 -5.38
C LEU A 74 -36.54 -18.13 -3.90
N SER A 75 -37.69 -18.72 -3.54
CA SER A 75 -38.30 -18.60 -2.21
C SER A 75 -38.54 -17.14 -1.75
N LEU A 76 -38.75 -16.22 -2.68
CA LEU A 76 -39.06 -14.83 -2.38
C LEU A 76 -40.46 -14.74 -1.74
N THR A 77 -40.57 -14.05 -0.61
CA THR A 77 -41.84 -13.94 0.12
C THR A 77 -42.60 -12.66 -0.25
N ALA A 78 -43.90 -12.80 -0.49
CA ALA A 78 -44.81 -11.68 -0.69
C ALA A 78 -45.26 -11.12 0.67
N GLY A 79 -44.95 -9.85 0.99
CA GLY A 79 -45.41 -9.23 2.23
C GLY A 79 -45.12 -7.73 2.39
N GLY A 80 -46.20 -6.92 2.44
CA GLY A 80 -46.32 -5.61 3.11
C GLY A 80 -45.43 -4.44 2.64
N ARG A 81 -45.80 -3.19 3.00
CA ARG A 81 -44.93 -2.01 2.82
C ARG A 81 -43.58 -2.28 3.49
N ARG A 82 -42.56 -2.62 2.68
CA ARG A 82 -41.22 -3.01 3.13
C ARG A 82 -40.53 -1.91 3.96
N PRO A 83 -40.21 -2.18 5.24
CA PRO A 83 -39.20 -1.44 5.97
C PRO A 83 -37.87 -2.21 5.86
N SER A 84 -36.88 -1.59 5.21
CA SER A 84 -35.46 -1.99 5.13
C SER A 84 -35.02 -3.00 4.03
N TYR A 85 -33.76 -2.82 3.63
CA TYR A 85 -33.05 -3.39 2.47
C TYR A 85 -32.27 -4.65 2.86
N ASP A 86 -32.94 -5.66 3.44
CA ASP A 86 -32.24 -6.69 4.23
C ASP A 86 -32.66 -8.15 3.92
N THR A 87 -32.92 -8.48 2.65
CA THR A 87 -33.09 -9.89 2.22
C THR A 87 -31.83 -10.42 1.54
N ALA A 88 -31.66 -11.75 1.53
CA ALA A 88 -30.55 -12.40 0.81
C ALA A 88 -30.51 -11.99 -0.68
N ALA A 89 -31.69 -11.90 -1.32
CA ALA A 89 -31.82 -11.51 -2.72
C ALA A 89 -31.41 -10.04 -2.94
N ASP A 90 -31.77 -9.15 -2.02
CA ASP A 90 -31.38 -7.75 -2.07
C ASP A 90 -29.86 -7.60 -1.92
N TYR A 91 -29.23 -8.33 -0.98
CA TYR A 91 -27.78 -8.34 -0.83
C TYR A 91 -27.07 -8.83 -2.09
N TRP A 92 -27.50 -9.95 -2.66
CA TRP A 92 -26.97 -10.44 -3.94
C TRP A 92 -27.06 -9.39 -5.05
N LEU A 93 -28.22 -8.74 -5.19
CA LEU A 93 -28.40 -7.72 -6.20
C LEU A 93 -27.50 -6.49 -5.96
N HIS A 94 -27.37 -6.03 -4.72
CA HIS A 94 -26.50 -4.88 -4.40
C HIS A 94 -25.05 -5.14 -4.81
N THR A 95 -24.57 -6.39 -4.75
CA THR A 95 -23.22 -6.73 -5.22
C THR A 95 -23.03 -6.50 -6.72
N VAL A 96 -24.01 -6.88 -7.54
CA VAL A 96 -23.91 -6.82 -9.00
C VAL A 96 -24.26 -5.45 -9.56
N LEU A 97 -25.19 -4.71 -8.93
CA LEU A 97 -25.46 -3.31 -9.30
C LEU A 97 -24.29 -2.39 -8.93
N GLY A 98 -23.40 -2.83 -8.05
CA GLY A 98 -22.17 -2.13 -7.70
C GLY A 98 -21.02 -2.22 -8.72
N HIS A 99 -21.21 -2.87 -9.88
CA HIS A 99 -20.14 -3.20 -10.84
C HIS A 99 -19.34 -1.99 -11.38
N HIS A 100 -19.86 -0.76 -11.26
CA HIS A 100 -19.10 0.47 -11.53
C HIS A 100 -18.07 0.85 -10.45
N GLY A 101 -17.90 -0.01 -9.44
CA GLY A 101 -16.97 0.16 -8.34
C GLY A 101 -17.51 0.95 -7.15
N LYS A 102 -18.83 1.17 -7.07
CA LYS A 102 -19.48 1.72 -5.87
C LYS A 102 -20.92 1.19 -5.79
N PRO A 103 -21.44 0.91 -4.59
CA PRO A 103 -22.84 0.55 -4.42
C PRO A 103 -23.76 1.69 -4.87
N VAL A 104 -24.99 1.33 -5.20
CA VAL A 104 -26.07 2.30 -5.33
C VAL A 104 -26.44 2.77 -3.92
N SER A 105 -26.47 4.09 -3.69
CA SER A 105 -26.80 4.61 -2.37
C SER A 105 -28.31 4.78 -2.20
N ALA A 106 -28.80 4.70 -0.96
CA ALA A 106 -30.21 4.98 -0.64
C ALA A 106 -30.67 6.41 -1.04
N LYS A 107 -29.72 7.36 -1.19
CA LYS A 107 -29.99 8.70 -1.75
C LYS A 107 -30.15 8.68 -3.26
N ASP A 108 -29.39 7.84 -3.96
CA ASP A 108 -29.55 7.65 -5.41
C ASP A 108 -30.88 6.93 -5.70
N ALA A 109 -31.26 5.98 -4.84
CA ALA A 109 -32.52 5.23 -4.90
C ALA A 109 -33.72 5.97 -4.28
N SER A 110 -33.61 7.26 -3.92
CA SER A 110 -34.71 8.04 -3.35
C SER A 110 -35.80 8.41 -4.35
N VAL A 111 -35.64 8.02 -5.62
CA VAL A 111 -36.71 7.99 -6.62
C VAL A 111 -37.68 6.87 -6.20
N ARG A 112 -38.57 7.17 -5.26
CA ARG A 112 -39.45 6.17 -4.60
C ARG A 112 -40.47 5.50 -5.53
N GLU A 113 -40.66 6.06 -6.72
CA GLU A 113 -41.55 5.52 -7.75
C GLU A 113 -40.77 5.46 -9.05
N VAL A 114 -40.85 4.34 -9.77
CA VAL A 114 -40.48 4.31 -11.19
C VAL A 114 -41.36 5.32 -11.90
N PRO A 115 -40.83 6.44 -12.43
CA PRO A 115 -41.63 7.22 -13.34
C PRO A 115 -41.94 6.30 -14.53
N GLU A 116 -43.22 6.12 -14.89
CA GLU A 116 -43.64 5.32 -16.06
C GLU A 116 -42.86 5.72 -17.32
N SER A 117 -42.34 6.95 -17.36
CA SER A 117 -41.46 7.44 -18.41
C SER A 117 -40.14 6.68 -18.56
N TYR A 118 -39.53 6.16 -17.47
CA TYR A 118 -38.28 5.38 -17.57
C TYR A 118 -38.54 3.91 -17.92
N PHE A 119 -39.59 3.30 -17.38
CA PHE A 119 -39.96 1.91 -17.66
C PHE A 119 -41.45 1.82 -18.00
N PRO A 120 -41.83 1.98 -19.28
CA PRO A 120 -43.19 1.66 -19.74
C PRO A 120 -43.47 0.17 -19.57
N GLU A 121 -44.75 -0.24 -19.66
CA GLU A 121 -45.12 -1.65 -19.41
C GLU A 121 -44.39 -2.62 -20.36
N THR A 122 -44.18 -2.25 -21.62
CA THR A 122 -43.40 -3.05 -22.57
C THR A 122 -41.96 -3.30 -22.12
N ALA A 123 -41.31 -2.31 -21.49
CA ALA A 123 -39.97 -2.46 -20.95
C ALA A 123 -39.96 -3.33 -19.68
N ARG A 124 -41.02 -3.25 -18.86
CA ARG A 124 -41.19 -4.10 -17.68
C ARG A 124 -41.45 -5.56 -18.07
N GLU A 125 -42.29 -5.80 -19.07
CA GLU A 125 -42.55 -7.12 -19.64
C GLU A 125 -41.26 -7.71 -20.21
N ALA A 126 -40.53 -6.97 -21.04
CA ALA A 126 -39.25 -7.43 -21.58
C ALA A 126 -38.21 -7.76 -20.48
N ALA A 127 -38.19 -7.00 -19.39
CA ALA A 127 -37.31 -7.30 -18.25
C ALA A 127 -37.77 -8.54 -17.46
N LYS A 128 -39.08 -8.80 -17.35
CA LYS A 128 -39.63 -10.02 -16.73
C LYS A 128 -39.33 -11.25 -17.59
N ASP A 129 -39.48 -11.14 -18.91
CA ASP A 129 -39.15 -12.21 -19.86
C ASP A 129 -37.66 -12.55 -19.77
N PHE A 130 -36.78 -11.55 -19.81
CA PHE A 130 -35.34 -11.75 -19.61
C PHE A 130 -35.01 -12.40 -18.26
N PHE A 131 -35.69 -11.98 -17.18
CA PHE A 131 -35.49 -12.54 -15.86
C PHE A 131 -35.88 -14.03 -15.79
N ASP A 132 -37.00 -14.41 -16.41
CA ASP A 132 -37.46 -15.81 -16.48
C ASP A 132 -36.53 -16.65 -17.38
N ASP A 133 -36.22 -16.17 -18.59
CA ASP A 133 -35.31 -16.86 -19.54
C ASP A 133 -33.92 -17.10 -18.92
N TRP A 134 -33.37 -16.09 -18.25
CA TRP A 134 -32.06 -16.20 -17.61
C TRP A 134 -32.07 -17.13 -16.39
N ARG A 135 -33.15 -17.11 -15.59
CA ARG A 135 -33.34 -18.04 -14.46
C ARG A 135 -33.39 -19.48 -14.96
N GLU A 136 -34.18 -19.74 -16.00
CA GLU A 136 -34.38 -21.07 -16.58
C GLU A 136 -33.09 -21.62 -17.19
N LEU A 137 -32.33 -20.79 -17.92
CA LEU A 137 -31.02 -21.15 -18.44
C LEU A 137 -30.05 -21.61 -17.32
N ARG A 138 -30.18 -21.04 -16.12
CA ARG A 138 -29.35 -21.38 -14.95
C ARG A 138 -29.88 -22.54 -14.13
N GLY A 139 -31.01 -23.15 -14.51
CA GLY A 139 -31.59 -24.28 -13.80
C GLY A 139 -32.13 -23.94 -12.40
N LEU A 140 -32.33 -22.64 -12.10
CA LEU A 140 -32.86 -22.22 -10.80
C LEU A 140 -34.38 -22.41 -10.80
N GLY A 141 -34.83 -23.53 -10.26
CA GLY A 141 -36.26 -23.83 -10.07
C GLY A 141 -36.94 -22.87 -9.12
N ALA A 142 -38.28 -22.83 -9.15
CA ALA A 142 -39.08 -21.95 -8.29
C ALA A 142 -38.75 -22.12 -6.80
N ASP A 143 -38.61 -23.37 -6.34
CA ASP A 143 -38.37 -23.72 -4.94
C ASP A 143 -36.89 -23.68 -4.52
N THR A 144 -35.97 -23.19 -5.37
CA THR A 144 -34.54 -23.16 -5.03
C THR A 144 -34.31 -22.15 -3.89
N PRO A 145 -33.85 -22.56 -2.70
CA PRO A 145 -33.73 -21.66 -1.56
C PRO A 145 -32.48 -20.78 -1.70
N LEU A 146 -32.63 -19.47 -1.45
CA LEU A 146 -31.48 -18.58 -1.33
C LEU A 146 -30.68 -18.91 -0.04
N PRO A 147 -29.35 -18.71 -0.05
CA PRO A 147 -28.54 -18.81 1.15
C PRO A 147 -29.00 -17.80 2.22
N PRO A 148 -28.71 -18.04 3.51
CA PRO A 148 -29.11 -17.15 4.59
C PRO A 148 -28.61 -15.71 4.36
N ALA A 149 -29.48 -14.72 4.58
CA ALA A 149 -29.17 -13.32 4.30
C ALA A 149 -27.87 -12.84 4.98
N GLU A 150 -27.63 -13.26 6.22
CA GLU A 150 -26.41 -12.94 6.96
C GLU A 150 -25.13 -13.43 6.23
N THR A 151 -25.16 -14.63 5.66
CA THR A 151 -24.00 -15.19 4.93
C THR A 151 -23.73 -14.44 3.64
N VAL A 152 -24.77 -14.02 2.92
CA VAL A 152 -24.65 -13.19 1.70
C VAL A 152 -24.15 -11.80 2.06
N ALA A 153 -24.67 -11.21 3.14
CA ALA A 153 -24.23 -9.92 3.67
C ALA A 153 -22.73 -9.93 3.96
N LYS A 154 -22.22 -10.97 4.65
CA LYS A 154 -20.79 -11.15 4.91
C LYS A 154 -20.00 -11.30 3.60
N ALA A 155 -20.46 -12.14 2.67
CA ALA A 155 -19.77 -12.41 1.40
C ALA A 155 -19.83 -11.26 0.37
N SER A 156 -20.75 -10.30 0.58
CA SER A 156 -21.14 -9.30 -0.42
C SER A 156 -19.96 -8.46 -0.96
N TRP A 157 -18.96 -8.18 -0.13
CA TRP A 157 -17.77 -7.42 -0.53
C TRP A 157 -16.97 -8.12 -1.63
N TRP A 158 -16.72 -9.42 -1.50
CA TRP A 158 -15.97 -10.22 -2.49
C TRP A 158 -16.82 -10.50 -3.72
N LEU A 159 -18.12 -10.76 -3.54
CA LEU A 159 -19.07 -10.94 -4.64
C LEU A 159 -19.16 -9.68 -5.52
N ALA A 160 -19.15 -8.49 -4.92
CA ALA A 160 -19.12 -7.24 -5.65
C ALA A 160 -17.81 -7.07 -6.45
N GLY A 161 -16.67 -7.49 -5.87
CA GLY A 161 -15.39 -7.51 -6.58
C GLY A 161 -15.45 -8.46 -7.78
N LEU A 162 -16.05 -9.64 -7.61
CA LEU A 162 -16.22 -10.61 -8.68
C LEU A 162 -17.10 -10.06 -9.80
N ALA A 163 -18.18 -9.35 -9.46
CA ALA A 163 -19.04 -8.70 -10.43
C ALA A 163 -18.32 -7.66 -11.29
N VAL A 164 -17.49 -6.81 -10.67
CA VAL A 164 -16.66 -5.84 -11.40
C VAL A 164 -15.67 -6.58 -12.34
N LEU A 165 -15.03 -7.64 -11.86
CA LEU A 165 -14.08 -8.42 -12.66
C LEU A 165 -14.76 -9.06 -13.87
N CYS A 166 -15.92 -9.69 -13.67
CA CYS A 166 -16.72 -10.31 -14.73
C CYS A 166 -17.15 -9.29 -15.78
N ASP A 167 -17.67 -8.12 -15.37
CA ASP A 167 -18.06 -7.04 -16.28
C ASP A 167 -16.87 -6.52 -17.12
N TRP A 168 -15.70 -6.33 -16.48
CA TRP A 168 -14.50 -5.87 -17.20
C TRP A 168 -13.98 -6.89 -18.22
N LEU A 169 -14.08 -8.18 -17.93
CA LEU A 169 -13.70 -9.23 -18.88
C LEU A 169 -14.76 -9.36 -20.00
N GLY A 170 -16.04 -9.30 -19.65
CA GLY A 170 -17.16 -9.36 -20.59
C GLY A 170 -17.25 -8.16 -21.54
N SER A 171 -16.81 -6.98 -21.09
CA SER A 171 -16.76 -5.76 -21.89
C SER A 171 -15.63 -5.71 -22.92
N ASN A 172 -14.76 -6.73 -22.96
CA ASN A 172 -13.63 -6.76 -23.88
C ASN A 172 -14.08 -7.21 -25.29
N GLN A 173 -14.31 -6.24 -26.17
CA GLN A 173 -14.76 -6.48 -27.56
C GLN A 173 -13.83 -7.36 -28.39
N ARG A 174 -12.56 -7.54 -27.98
CA ARG A 174 -11.65 -8.50 -28.63
C ARG A 174 -12.13 -9.95 -28.49
N TYR A 175 -12.78 -10.27 -27.38
CA TYR A 175 -13.30 -11.61 -27.08
C TYR A 175 -14.82 -11.71 -27.29
N PHE A 176 -15.54 -10.64 -26.97
CA PHE A 176 -16.99 -10.54 -27.07
C PHE A 176 -17.37 -9.46 -28.11
N PRO A 177 -17.27 -9.75 -29.42
CA PRO A 177 -17.70 -8.83 -30.46
C PRO A 177 -19.22 -8.60 -30.37
N LEU A 178 -19.66 -7.41 -30.76
CA LEU A 178 -21.09 -7.07 -30.82
C LEU A 178 -21.80 -7.98 -31.85
N VAL A 179 -22.96 -8.51 -31.48
CA VAL A 179 -23.76 -9.42 -32.30
C VAL A 179 -25.11 -8.77 -32.59
N GLU A 180 -25.43 -8.60 -33.87
CA GLU A 180 -26.72 -8.04 -34.33
C GLU A 180 -27.72 -9.14 -34.74
N GLU A 181 -27.23 -10.35 -35.01
CA GLU A 181 -28.05 -11.50 -35.40
C GLU A 181 -28.87 -12.03 -34.22
N VAL A 182 -30.12 -12.41 -34.47
CA VAL A 182 -30.99 -13.04 -33.46
C VAL A 182 -30.57 -14.49 -33.30
N ILE A 183 -30.12 -14.84 -32.08
CA ILE A 183 -29.62 -16.17 -31.73
C ILE A 183 -30.41 -16.67 -30.51
N PRO A 184 -30.85 -17.95 -30.49
CA PRO A 184 -31.42 -18.56 -29.28
C PRO A 184 -30.47 -18.42 -28.08
N LEU A 185 -31.02 -18.10 -26.89
CA LEU A 185 -30.22 -17.80 -25.71
C LEU A 185 -29.26 -18.95 -25.33
N GLU A 186 -29.72 -20.20 -25.39
CA GLU A 186 -28.89 -21.38 -25.11
C GLU A 186 -27.71 -21.51 -26.06
N GLU A 187 -27.92 -21.25 -27.35
CA GLU A 187 -26.86 -21.29 -28.37
C GLU A 187 -25.85 -20.16 -28.16
N TYR A 188 -26.33 -18.95 -27.87
CA TYR A 188 -25.47 -17.82 -27.55
C TYR A 188 -24.65 -18.08 -26.28
N TRP A 189 -25.24 -18.69 -25.25
CA TRP A 189 -24.56 -19.02 -24.00
C TRP A 189 -23.39 -19.97 -24.22
N GLN A 190 -23.55 -21.03 -25.02
CA GLN A 190 -22.46 -21.94 -25.36
C GLN A 190 -21.31 -21.21 -26.09
N ARG A 191 -21.65 -20.30 -27.01
CA ARG A 191 -20.65 -19.44 -27.67
C ARG A 191 -19.94 -18.52 -26.67
N ALA A 192 -20.67 -17.90 -25.75
CA ALA A 192 -20.12 -17.00 -24.75
C ALA A 192 -19.17 -17.73 -23.78
N LEU A 193 -19.45 -18.97 -23.41
CA LEU A 193 -18.57 -19.79 -22.57
C LEU A 193 -17.20 -20.02 -23.21
N VAL A 194 -17.17 -20.38 -24.50
CA VAL A 194 -15.92 -20.58 -25.26
C VAL A 194 -15.12 -19.27 -25.38
N GLN A 195 -15.80 -18.13 -25.53
CA GLN A 195 -15.16 -16.82 -25.56
C GLN A 195 -14.63 -16.42 -24.17
N ALA A 196 -15.40 -16.67 -23.11
CA ALA A 196 -15.05 -16.39 -21.73
C ALA A 196 -13.81 -17.19 -21.30
N GLU A 197 -13.71 -18.46 -21.66
CA GLU A 197 -12.54 -19.29 -21.37
C GLU A 197 -11.26 -18.63 -21.92
N LYS A 198 -11.28 -18.16 -23.16
CA LYS A 198 -10.15 -17.45 -23.79
C LYS A 198 -9.84 -16.12 -23.10
N ALA A 199 -10.87 -15.37 -22.72
CA ALA A 199 -10.72 -14.07 -22.05
C ALA A 199 -10.09 -14.23 -20.66
N VAL A 200 -10.56 -15.21 -19.88
CA VAL A 200 -10.11 -15.51 -18.52
C VAL A 200 -8.70 -16.08 -18.53
N GLN A 201 -8.38 -17.02 -19.42
CA GLN A 201 -7.02 -17.57 -19.54
C GLN A 201 -5.99 -16.47 -19.89
N ARG A 202 -6.37 -15.51 -20.73
CA ARG A 202 -5.46 -14.43 -21.16
C ARG A 202 -5.37 -13.25 -20.21
N SER A 203 -6.30 -13.13 -19.25
CA SER A 203 -6.26 -12.02 -18.28
C SER A 203 -5.23 -12.24 -17.17
N GLY A 204 -4.76 -13.48 -16.97
CA GLY A 204 -3.79 -13.82 -15.92
C GLY A 204 -4.40 -13.98 -14.53
N VAL A 205 -5.73 -14.03 -14.41
CA VAL A 205 -6.43 -14.18 -13.11
C VAL A 205 -6.67 -15.64 -12.72
N VAL A 206 -6.37 -16.58 -13.61
CA VAL A 206 -6.54 -18.03 -13.35
C VAL A 206 -5.46 -18.48 -12.36
N PRO A 207 -5.83 -19.17 -11.27
CA PRO A 207 -4.85 -19.66 -10.32
C PRO A 207 -3.82 -20.58 -10.97
N THR A 208 -2.56 -20.30 -10.70
CA THR A 208 -1.44 -21.14 -11.11
C THR A 208 -1.16 -22.23 -10.06
N PRO A 209 -0.85 -23.49 -10.46
CA PRO A 209 -0.51 -24.54 -9.51
C PRO A 209 0.76 -24.24 -8.69
N ILE A 210 0.65 -24.40 -7.37
CA ILE A 210 1.74 -24.16 -6.41
C ILE A 210 2.74 -25.31 -6.45
N ALA A 211 4.02 -25.01 -6.28
CA ALA A 211 5.04 -26.04 -6.11
C ALA A 211 4.91 -26.75 -4.75
N PRO A 212 5.33 -28.02 -4.64
CA PRO A 212 5.49 -28.64 -3.32
C PRO A 212 6.47 -27.83 -2.45
N VAL A 213 6.44 -28.04 -1.14
CA VAL A 213 7.37 -27.38 -0.21
C VAL A 213 8.80 -27.62 -0.67
N LYS A 214 9.50 -26.53 -1.00
CA LYS A 214 10.88 -26.53 -1.47
C LYS A 214 11.85 -26.21 -0.34
N LYS A 215 13.09 -26.67 -0.47
CA LYS A 215 14.16 -26.29 0.44
C LYS A 215 14.53 -24.81 0.22
N PRO A 216 15.00 -24.09 1.25
CA PRO A 216 15.45 -22.71 1.08
C PRO A 216 16.52 -22.52 -0.02
N THR A 217 17.44 -23.48 -0.20
CA THR A 217 18.43 -23.48 -1.29
C THR A 217 17.81 -23.54 -2.69
N GLU A 218 16.61 -24.12 -2.82
CA GLU A 218 15.88 -24.21 -4.09
C GLU A 218 15.03 -22.95 -4.33
N LEU A 219 14.64 -22.24 -3.27
CA LEU A 219 13.88 -20.98 -3.36
C LEU A 219 14.79 -19.78 -3.65
N PHE A 220 15.90 -19.69 -2.93
CA PHE A 220 16.80 -18.53 -2.94
C PHE A 220 18.15 -18.80 -3.62
N GLY A 221 18.38 -20.01 -4.13
CA GLY A 221 19.62 -20.39 -4.80
C GLY A 221 20.68 -21.04 -3.89
N SER A 222 21.73 -21.56 -4.51
CA SER A 222 22.72 -22.44 -3.85
C SER A 222 23.61 -21.75 -2.82
N TYR A 223 23.67 -20.41 -2.82
CA TYR A 223 24.43 -19.65 -1.81
C TYR A 223 23.71 -19.60 -0.45
N PHE A 224 22.41 -19.91 -0.42
CA PHE A 224 21.59 -19.88 0.79
C PHE A 224 21.73 -21.17 1.61
N THR A 225 22.94 -21.40 2.15
CA THR A 225 23.32 -22.68 2.78
C THR A 225 23.02 -22.76 4.28
N THR A 226 23.08 -21.64 5.00
CA THR A 226 22.88 -21.58 6.45
C THR A 226 21.68 -20.69 6.77
N LEU A 227 20.70 -21.27 7.45
CA LEU A 227 19.49 -20.55 7.87
C LEU A 227 19.73 -19.79 9.15
N THR A 228 19.14 -18.60 9.27
CA THR A 228 19.03 -17.92 10.56
C THR A 228 18.08 -18.67 11.48
N PRO A 229 18.16 -18.51 12.82
CA PRO A 229 17.28 -19.24 13.74
C PRO A 229 15.79 -18.98 13.44
N LEU A 230 15.42 -17.75 13.07
CA LEU A 230 14.08 -17.41 12.63
C LEU A 230 13.67 -18.16 11.36
N GLN A 231 14.52 -18.19 10.33
CA GLN A 231 14.26 -18.92 9.08
C GLN A 231 14.11 -20.42 9.31
N ALA A 232 14.99 -21.01 10.14
CA ALA A 232 14.94 -22.42 10.52
C ALA A 232 13.64 -22.74 11.28
N HIS A 233 13.22 -21.85 12.18
CA HIS A 233 11.96 -22.01 12.89
C HIS A 233 10.75 -21.93 11.93
N CYS A 234 10.70 -20.95 11.02
CA CYS A 234 9.66 -20.86 10.00
C CYS A 234 9.63 -22.09 9.07
N GLN A 235 10.78 -22.70 8.79
CA GLN A 235 10.88 -23.92 7.99
C GLN A 235 10.26 -25.13 8.70
N SER A 236 10.42 -25.25 10.02
CA SER A 236 9.99 -26.43 10.79
C SER A 236 8.69 -26.23 11.59
N LEU A 237 8.11 -25.03 11.58
CA LEU A 237 6.91 -24.69 12.34
C LEU A 237 5.73 -25.59 11.95
N GLN A 238 4.95 -26.09 12.91
CA GLN A 238 3.72 -26.80 12.61
C GLN A 238 2.66 -25.83 12.06
N LEU A 239 2.11 -26.12 10.89
CA LEU A 239 0.98 -25.36 10.33
C LEU A 239 -0.34 -26.05 10.70
N TYR A 240 -1.33 -25.24 11.08
CA TYR A 240 -2.68 -25.69 11.39
C TYR A 240 -3.61 -25.37 10.22
N SER A 241 -4.74 -26.07 10.11
CA SER A 241 -5.74 -25.75 9.09
C SER A 241 -6.46 -24.44 9.42
N GLY A 242 -6.70 -23.62 8.39
CA GLY A 242 -7.44 -22.38 8.52
C GLY A 242 -6.55 -21.14 8.67
N PRO A 243 -7.17 -19.96 8.88
CA PRO A 243 -6.46 -18.69 8.97
C PRO A 243 -5.54 -18.65 10.19
N ALA A 244 -4.37 -18.05 10.02
CA ALA A 244 -3.41 -17.81 11.09
C ALA A 244 -2.74 -16.44 10.95
N LEU A 245 -2.38 -15.85 12.10
CA LEU A 245 -1.57 -14.65 12.19
C LEU A 245 -0.18 -15.02 12.74
N TYR A 246 0.86 -14.62 12.01
CA TYR A 246 2.25 -14.78 12.42
C TYR A 246 2.87 -13.40 12.58
N LEU A 247 3.44 -13.12 13.75
CA LEU A 247 4.22 -11.91 14.00
C LEU A 247 5.68 -12.31 14.21
N LEU A 248 6.57 -11.78 13.37
CA LEU A 248 8.00 -12.06 13.37
C LEU A 248 8.74 -10.77 13.78
N GLU A 249 9.26 -10.76 15.01
CA GLU A 249 10.03 -9.67 15.59
C GLU A 249 11.51 -10.07 15.65
N ASP A 250 12.36 -9.35 14.91
CA ASP A 250 13.82 -9.53 14.90
C ASP A 250 14.48 -8.27 14.34
N VAL A 251 15.78 -8.09 14.56
CA VAL A 251 16.49 -6.87 14.16
C VAL A 251 16.55 -6.74 12.63
N THR A 252 16.82 -5.52 12.16
CA THR A 252 17.01 -5.28 10.73
C THR A 252 18.20 -6.10 10.21
N GLY A 253 18.02 -6.72 9.04
CA GLY A 253 19.03 -7.60 8.46
C GLY A 253 19.01 -9.05 8.96
N ALA A 254 18.26 -9.42 10.00
CA ALA A 254 18.22 -10.80 10.51
C ALA A 254 17.57 -11.84 9.56
N GLY A 255 17.14 -11.43 8.38
CA GLY A 255 16.55 -12.31 7.37
C GLY A 255 15.05 -12.55 7.54
N LYS A 256 14.32 -11.58 8.13
CA LYS A 256 12.85 -11.60 8.30
C LYS A 256 12.11 -11.80 6.97
N THR A 257 12.57 -11.15 5.90
CA THR A 257 11.97 -11.26 4.56
C THR A 257 12.03 -12.71 4.07
N GLU A 258 13.19 -13.36 4.12
CA GLU A 258 13.36 -14.76 3.72
C GLU A 258 12.56 -15.70 4.62
N ALA A 259 12.51 -15.44 5.93
CA ALA A 259 11.69 -16.21 6.87
C ALA A 259 10.19 -16.14 6.52
N ALA A 260 9.68 -14.94 6.20
CA ALA A 260 8.31 -14.76 5.74
C ALA A 260 8.04 -15.48 4.41
N LEU A 261 8.97 -15.47 3.46
CA LEU A 261 8.81 -16.17 2.18
C LEU A 261 8.86 -17.69 2.33
N ILE A 262 9.70 -18.23 3.21
CA ILE A 262 9.69 -19.65 3.57
C ILE A 262 8.32 -20.02 4.15
N LEU A 263 7.82 -19.25 5.12
CA LEU A 263 6.53 -19.51 5.75
C LEU A 263 5.38 -19.36 4.76
N ALA A 264 5.39 -18.34 3.91
CA ALA A 264 4.38 -18.13 2.88
C ALA A 264 4.36 -19.27 1.86
N HIS A 265 5.53 -19.74 1.39
CA HIS A 265 5.61 -20.90 0.49
C HIS A 265 5.00 -22.16 1.11
N ARG A 266 5.24 -22.38 2.41
CA ARG A 266 4.65 -23.49 3.14
C ARG A 266 3.14 -23.36 3.29
N LEU A 267 2.63 -22.16 3.62
CA LEU A 267 1.18 -21.90 3.65
C LEU A 267 0.55 -22.14 2.27
N MET A 268 1.20 -21.71 1.19
CA MET A 268 0.74 -21.95 -0.18
C MET A 268 0.70 -23.44 -0.52
N ALA A 269 1.78 -24.17 -0.24
CA ALA A 269 1.90 -25.58 -0.58
C ALA A 269 1.03 -26.51 0.30
N GLU A 270 0.90 -26.21 1.59
CA GLU A 270 0.21 -27.07 2.57
C GLU A 270 -1.27 -26.71 2.75
N GLN A 271 -1.68 -25.44 2.58
CA GLN A 271 -3.06 -24.98 2.77
C GLN A 271 -3.77 -24.57 1.46
N GLY A 272 -3.12 -24.72 0.30
CA GLY A 272 -3.72 -24.38 -1.00
C GLY A 272 -3.93 -22.89 -1.24
N VAL A 273 -3.17 -22.04 -0.53
CA VAL A 273 -3.18 -20.58 -0.75
C VAL A 273 -2.58 -20.29 -2.14
N ARG A 274 -3.25 -19.45 -2.93
CA ARG A 274 -3.00 -19.32 -4.38
C ARG A 274 -1.91 -18.30 -4.73
N GLY A 275 -1.38 -17.61 -3.73
CA GLY A 275 -0.41 -16.54 -3.93
C GLY A 275 -0.17 -15.72 -2.68
N LEU A 276 0.45 -14.56 -2.85
CA LEU A 276 0.79 -13.65 -1.75
C LEU A 276 0.73 -12.18 -2.17
N TYR A 277 0.50 -11.31 -1.20
CA TYR A 277 0.70 -9.88 -1.34
C TYR A 277 1.71 -9.40 -0.31
N PHE A 278 2.82 -8.82 -0.78
CA PHE A 278 3.84 -8.21 0.05
C PHE A 278 3.57 -6.70 0.14
N ALA A 279 3.17 -6.24 1.31
CA ALA A 279 2.77 -4.88 1.64
C ALA A 279 3.91 -4.15 2.38
N LEU A 280 4.38 -3.04 1.83
CA LEU A 280 5.56 -2.32 2.31
C LEU A 280 5.23 -0.88 2.74
N PRO A 281 6.01 -0.28 3.66
CA PRO A 281 5.74 1.08 4.17
C PRO A 281 5.85 2.16 3.10
N THR A 282 6.76 2.01 2.12
CA THR A 282 7.05 3.06 1.13
C THR A 282 7.18 2.50 -0.29
N MET A 283 7.11 3.37 -1.29
CA MET A 283 7.33 2.98 -2.69
C MET A 283 8.78 2.53 -2.94
N ALA A 284 9.76 3.10 -2.24
CA ALA A 284 11.17 2.72 -2.38
C ALA A 284 11.40 1.28 -1.89
N THR A 285 10.88 0.93 -0.71
CA THR A 285 10.87 -0.45 -0.22
C THR A 285 10.18 -1.38 -1.24
N ALA A 286 9.04 -0.96 -1.80
CA ALA A 286 8.27 -1.81 -2.73
C ALA A 286 9.02 -2.09 -4.04
N ASN A 287 9.72 -1.10 -4.60
CA ASN A 287 10.56 -1.30 -5.79
C ASN A 287 11.68 -2.31 -5.51
N ALA A 288 12.43 -2.11 -4.43
CA ALA A 288 13.52 -3.01 -4.06
C ALA A 288 13.02 -4.44 -3.79
N MET A 289 11.86 -4.57 -3.15
CA MET A 289 11.26 -5.88 -2.89
C MET A 289 10.72 -6.54 -4.17
N PHE A 290 10.28 -5.77 -5.16
CA PHE A 290 9.82 -6.31 -6.43
C PHE A 290 10.97 -6.93 -7.22
N GLU A 291 12.13 -6.28 -7.25
CA GLU A 291 13.34 -6.85 -7.86
C GLU A 291 13.77 -8.15 -7.16
N ARG A 292 13.79 -8.15 -5.81
CA ARG A 292 14.07 -9.36 -5.02
C ARG A 292 13.06 -10.47 -5.28
N MET A 293 11.77 -10.13 -5.34
CA MET A 293 10.70 -11.08 -5.61
C MET A 293 10.84 -11.70 -7.00
N GLY A 294 11.28 -10.94 -8.00
CA GLY A 294 11.55 -11.43 -9.37
C GLY A 294 12.48 -12.64 -9.42
N GLN A 295 13.41 -12.76 -8.46
CA GLN A 295 14.37 -13.86 -8.37
C GLN A 295 13.79 -15.13 -7.71
N VAL A 296 12.68 -15.00 -6.98
CA VAL A 296 12.15 -16.07 -6.11
C VAL A 296 10.76 -16.54 -6.54
N TYR A 297 9.88 -15.65 -7.03
CA TYR A 297 8.44 -15.93 -7.16
C TYR A 297 8.13 -17.15 -8.03
N ARG A 298 8.88 -17.39 -9.12
CA ARG A 298 8.69 -18.57 -9.97
C ARG A 298 8.93 -19.88 -9.24
N HIS A 299 9.83 -19.88 -8.26
CA HIS A 299 10.11 -21.08 -7.47
C HIS A 299 8.95 -21.46 -6.55
N LEU A 300 8.02 -20.53 -6.25
CA LEU A 300 6.80 -20.79 -5.49
C LEU A 300 5.78 -21.63 -6.28
N TYR A 301 5.93 -21.70 -7.61
CA TYR A 301 5.04 -22.43 -8.52
C TYR A 301 5.78 -23.57 -9.22
N ILE A 302 5.03 -24.45 -9.90
CA ILE A 302 5.61 -25.57 -10.66
C ILE A 302 6.48 -25.06 -11.84
N GLU A 303 7.53 -25.79 -12.24
CA GLU A 303 8.56 -25.31 -13.18
C GLU A 303 8.07 -24.85 -14.57
N LYS A 304 6.86 -25.26 -14.98
CA LYS A 304 6.25 -24.87 -16.27
C LYS A 304 5.11 -23.84 -16.13
N ALA A 305 4.88 -23.36 -14.93
CA ALA A 305 3.89 -22.34 -14.68
C ALA A 305 4.37 -20.97 -15.14
N ALA A 306 3.41 -20.10 -15.49
CA ALA A 306 3.64 -18.69 -15.80
C ALA A 306 2.85 -17.80 -14.82
N PRO A 307 3.18 -17.79 -13.52
CA PRO A 307 2.50 -16.94 -12.55
C PRO A 307 2.77 -15.46 -12.87
N SER A 308 1.80 -14.58 -12.57
CA SER A 308 1.98 -13.15 -12.74
C SER A 308 2.60 -12.51 -11.49
N LEU A 309 3.61 -11.68 -11.69
CA LEU A 309 4.21 -10.81 -10.68
C LEU A 309 3.89 -9.34 -10.99
N VAL A 310 3.26 -8.63 -10.05
CA VAL A 310 2.87 -7.22 -10.25
C VAL A 310 3.41 -6.30 -9.16
N LEU A 311 3.89 -5.12 -9.58
CA LEU A 311 4.23 -4.00 -8.71
C LEU A 311 3.00 -3.08 -8.50
N ALA A 312 2.59 -2.91 -7.26
CA ALA A 312 1.37 -2.21 -6.84
C ALA A 312 1.67 -0.92 -6.06
N HIS A 313 1.99 0.16 -6.78
CA HIS A 313 2.00 1.52 -6.24
C HIS A 313 1.82 2.57 -7.35
N GLY A 314 1.56 3.83 -6.96
CA GLY A 314 1.20 4.92 -7.89
C GLY A 314 2.28 5.31 -8.92
N ALA A 315 3.53 4.91 -8.70
CA ALA A 315 4.68 5.24 -9.57
C ALA A 315 5.24 4.04 -10.34
N ARG A 316 4.55 2.88 -10.35
CA ARG A 316 5.06 1.61 -10.93
C ARG A 316 5.47 1.69 -12.41
N ARG A 317 4.87 2.59 -13.19
CA ARG A 317 5.20 2.79 -14.62
C ARG A 317 6.63 3.31 -14.83
N LEU A 318 7.23 3.88 -13.78
CA LEU A 318 8.61 4.37 -13.81
C LEU A 318 9.63 3.26 -13.56
N HIS A 319 9.20 2.11 -13.04
CA HIS A 319 10.09 0.99 -12.75
C HIS A 319 10.43 0.24 -14.03
N ARG A 320 11.72 0.20 -14.42
CA ARG A 320 12.18 -0.45 -15.65
C ARG A 320 11.87 -1.95 -15.64
N GLY A 321 12.22 -2.67 -14.58
CA GLY A 321 11.96 -4.11 -14.49
C GLY A 321 10.48 -4.49 -14.51
N PHE A 322 9.56 -3.57 -14.17
CA PHE A 322 8.12 -3.82 -14.28
C PHE A 322 7.62 -3.64 -15.72
N ARG A 323 8.23 -2.74 -16.50
CA ARG A 323 7.92 -2.56 -17.93
C ARG A 323 8.39 -3.75 -18.74
N ASP A 324 9.64 -4.16 -18.53
CA ASP A 324 10.21 -5.34 -19.18
C ASP A 324 9.33 -6.59 -18.90
N ALA A 325 8.81 -6.73 -17.67
CA ALA A 325 7.87 -7.81 -17.30
C ALA A 325 6.57 -7.87 -18.12
N ILE A 326 6.09 -6.73 -18.62
CA ILE A 326 4.84 -6.63 -19.40
C ILE A 326 5.09 -6.99 -20.87
N GLU A 327 6.22 -6.55 -21.42
CA GLU A 327 6.60 -6.79 -22.82
C GLU A 327 6.94 -8.27 -23.07
N ASP A 328 7.54 -8.94 -22.07
CA ASP A 328 8.00 -10.34 -22.16
C ASP A 328 6.97 -11.40 -21.69
N TYR A 329 5.68 -11.05 -21.59
CA TYR A 329 4.66 -12.01 -21.15
C TYR A 329 4.32 -13.04 -22.26
N PRO A 330 4.48 -14.36 -22.03
CA PRO A 330 4.26 -15.37 -23.06
C PRO A 330 2.78 -15.41 -23.48
N VAL A 331 2.53 -15.28 -24.79
CA VAL A 331 1.21 -15.46 -25.38
C VAL A 331 0.95 -16.96 -25.55
N ALA A 332 -0.04 -17.50 -24.85
CA ALA A 332 -0.48 -18.89 -25.04
C ALA A 332 -0.79 -19.16 -26.52
N GLY A 333 0.09 -19.92 -27.18
CA GLY A 333 0.05 -20.22 -28.62
C GLY A 333 1.41 -20.17 -29.34
N ASN A 334 2.43 -19.48 -28.80
CA ASN A 334 3.79 -19.46 -29.37
C ASN A 334 4.73 -20.36 -28.55
N ASN A 335 4.63 -21.68 -28.75
CA ASN A 335 5.60 -22.66 -28.22
C ASN A 335 6.73 -22.96 -29.21
N ASP A 336 7.01 -22.05 -30.15
CA ASP A 336 8.05 -22.29 -31.15
C ASP A 336 8.75 -20.99 -31.52
N TYR A 337 9.79 -20.63 -30.75
CA TYR A 337 11.02 -20.06 -31.29
C TYR A 337 12.16 -20.46 -30.34
N GLY A 338 12.89 -21.50 -30.74
CA GLY A 338 14.21 -21.84 -30.22
C GLY A 338 15.24 -20.82 -30.68
N ASP A 339 15.19 -19.62 -30.12
CA ASP A 339 16.38 -18.76 -29.98
C ASP A 339 16.84 -18.94 -28.53
N GLY A 340 18.10 -19.30 -28.32
CA GLY A 340 18.67 -19.60 -27.01
C GLY A 340 18.85 -18.37 -26.11
N THR A 341 17.88 -17.45 -26.10
CA THR A 341 17.80 -16.34 -25.18
C THR A 341 17.27 -16.84 -23.83
N GLU A 342 17.95 -16.46 -22.75
CA GLU A 342 17.54 -16.79 -21.39
C GLU A 342 16.08 -16.36 -21.14
N PRO A 343 15.26 -17.15 -20.41
CA PRO A 343 13.89 -16.77 -20.10
C PRO A 343 13.89 -15.40 -19.42
N ALA A 344 13.09 -14.45 -19.93
CA ALA A 344 12.94 -13.13 -19.33
C ALA A 344 12.69 -13.26 -17.83
N GLN A 345 13.36 -12.46 -16.99
CA GLN A 345 13.34 -12.63 -15.53
C GLN A 345 11.96 -12.33 -14.89
N PHE A 346 11.08 -11.62 -15.59
CA PHE A 346 9.78 -11.17 -15.07
C PHE A 346 8.65 -11.50 -16.06
N HIS A 347 7.47 -11.89 -15.55
CA HIS A 347 6.25 -12.06 -16.35
C HIS A 347 5.07 -11.36 -15.66
N CYS A 348 4.43 -10.43 -16.36
CA CYS A 348 3.25 -9.72 -15.90
C CYS A 348 2.21 -9.64 -17.02
N ALA A 349 1.01 -10.20 -16.82
CA ALA A 349 -0.04 -10.07 -17.82
C ALA A 349 -0.40 -8.59 -18.03
N GLY A 350 -0.32 -8.11 -19.28
CA GLY A 350 -0.55 -6.68 -19.59
C GLY A 350 -1.92 -6.16 -19.13
N TRP A 351 -2.94 -7.02 -19.05
CA TRP A 351 -4.26 -6.66 -18.51
C TRP A 351 -4.23 -6.39 -17.00
N LEU A 352 -3.44 -7.13 -16.21
CA LEU A 352 -3.25 -6.87 -14.77
C LEU A 352 -2.37 -5.64 -14.53
N ALA A 353 -1.45 -5.39 -15.46
CA ALA A 353 -0.50 -4.28 -15.41
C ALA A 353 -1.11 -2.92 -15.82
N ASP A 354 -2.25 -2.93 -16.53
CA ASP A 354 -2.82 -1.72 -17.12
C ASP A 354 -3.34 -0.71 -16.07
N ASN A 355 -3.82 -1.20 -14.92
CA ASN A 355 -4.48 -0.38 -13.89
C ASN A 355 -4.11 -0.82 -12.46
N PRO A 356 -3.76 0.10 -11.54
CA PRO A 356 -3.45 -0.24 -10.15
C PRO A 356 -4.55 -1.06 -9.47
N LYS A 357 -5.81 -0.84 -9.89
CA LYS A 357 -6.99 -1.57 -9.40
C LYS A 357 -6.94 -3.08 -9.62
N LYS A 358 -6.18 -3.53 -10.63
CA LYS A 358 -6.05 -4.95 -10.98
C LYS A 358 -4.80 -5.59 -10.39
N SER A 359 -3.91 -4.80 -9.81
CA SER A 359 -2.60 -5.29 -9.35
C SER A 359 -2.69 -6.38 -8.29
N LEU A 360 -3.67 -6.28 -7.39
CA LEU A 360 -3.91 -7.27 -6.34
C LEU A 360 -4.53 -8.58 -6.86
N LEU A 361 -5.04 -8.61 -8.10
CA LEU A 361 -5.60 -9.82 -8.70
C LEU A 361 -4.51 -10.80 -9.19
N ALA A 362 -3.29 -10.32 -9.42
CA ALA A 362 -2.15 -11.18 -9.77
C ALA A 362 -1.86 -12.19 -8.65
N GLU A 363 -1.24 -13.34 -8.96
CA GLU A 363 -0.94 -14.32 -7.92
C GLU A 363 0.11 -13.80 -6.93
N VAL A 364 1.13 -13.08 -7.41
CA VAL A 364 2.12 -12.43 -6.56
C VAL A 364 2.08 -10.91 -6.77
N GLY A 365 1.74 -10.18 -5.71
CA GLY A 365 1.79 -8.71 -5.71
C GLY A 365 2.82 -8.20 -4.72
N VAL A 366 3.58 -7.17 -5.11
CA VAL A 366 4.47 -6.40 -4.22
C VAL A 366 4.07 -4.94 -4.32
N GLY A 367 3.81 -4.28 -3.20
CA GLY A 367 3.33 -2.89 -3.24
C GLY A 367 3.28 -2.22 -1.88
N THR A 368 2.74 -1.00 -1.85
CA THR A 368 2.57 -0.31 -0.56
C THR A 368 1.40 -0.91 0.23
N VAL A 369 1.46 -0.82 1.56
CA VAL A 369 0.33 -1.18 2.43
C VAL A 369 -0.91 -0.36 2.11
N ASP A 370 -0.75 0.89 1.66
CA ASP A 370 -1.82 1.78 1.19
C ASP A 370 -2.73 1.08 0.15
N GLN A 371 -2.18 0.26 -0.77
CA GLN A 371 -3.00 -0.44 -1.76
C GLN A 371 -3.90 -1.52 -1.17
N ALA A 372 -3.46 -2.16 -0.08
CA ALA A 372 -4.27 -3.17 0.61
C ALA A 372 -5.33 -2.51 1.50
N VAL A 373 -4.98 -1.47 2.27
CA VAL A 373 -5.94 -0.78 3.15
C VAL A 373 -7.01 0.00 2.38
N LEU A 374 -6.77 0.38 1.13
CA LEU A 374 -7.82 0.90 0.24
C LEU A 374 -9.00 -0.08 0.07
N GLY A 375 -8.78 -1.38 0.28
CA GLY A 375 -9.83 -2.40 0.29
C GLY A 375 -10.77 -2.31 1.49
N VAL A 376 -10.40 -1.62 2.56
CA VAL A 376 -11.28 -1.43 3.74
C VAL A 376 -11.81 0.00 3.86
N LEU A 377 -11.60 0.84 2.85
CA LEU A 377 -12.10 2.22 2.79
C LEU A 377 -13.20 2.35 1.72
N PRO A 378 -14.17 3.28 1.88
CA PRO A 378 -15.18 3.59 0.85
C PRO A 378 -14.56 4.37 -0.32
N SER A 379 -13.72 3.66 -1.06
CA SER A 379 -13.06 4.10 -2.28
C SER A 379 -13.59 3.34 -3.49
N ARG A 380 -13.59 3.98 -4.66
CA ARG A 380 -14.11 3.35 -5.87
C ARG A 380 -13.31 2.09 -6.24
N HIS A 381 -14.00 0.98 -6.50
CA HIS A 381 -13.46 -0.35 -6.80
C HIS A 381 -12.67 -0.99 -5.65
N GLN A 382 -12.90 -0.58 -4.40
CA GLN A 382 -12.29 -1.23 -3.24
C GLN A 382 -12.57 -2.75 -3.21
N SER A 383 -13.74 -3.19 -3.67
CA SER A 383 -14.16 -4.60 -3.65
C SER A 383 -13.26 -5.49 -4.51
N LEU A 384 -12.68 -4.95 -5.59
CA LEU A 384 -11.66 -5.66 -6.37
C LEU A 384 -10.39 -5.91 -5.57
N ARG A 385 -10.04 -5.03 -4.63
CA ARG A 385 -8.86 -5.18 -3.77
C ARG A 385 -9.08 -6.28 -2.75
N LEU A 386 -10.26 -6.30 -2.11
CA LEU A 386 -10.65 -7.39 -1.22
C LEU A 386 -10.72 -8.74 -1.97
N LEU A 387 -11.24 -8.75 -3.20
CA LEU A 387 -11.19 -9.94 -4.07
C LEU A 387 -9.75 -10.34 -4.40
N GLY A 388 -8.88 -9.38 -4.72
CA GLY A 388 -7.47 -9.65 -5.02
C GLY A 388 -6.73 -10.28 -3.85
N LEU A 389 -7.00 -9.85 -2.62
CA LEU A 389 -6.41 -10.41 -1.41
C LEU A 389 -7.01 -11.78 -1.02
N LEU A 390 -8.18 -12.14 -1.55
CA LEU A 390 -8.81 -13.43 -1.27
C LEU A 390 -7.92 -14.58 -1.73
N GLY A 391 -7.69 -15.54 -0.83
CA GLY A 391 -6.85 -16.70 -1.11
C GLY A 391 -5.36 -16.39 -1.27
N LYS A 392 -4.88 -15.28 -0.68
CA LYS A 392 -3.46 -14.92 -0.60
C LYS A 392 -2.93 -14.92 0.83
N VAL A 393 -1.63 -15.12 0.98
CA VAL A 393 -0.91 -14.76 2.21
C VAL A 393 -0.67 -13.25 2.20
N LEU A 394 -1.15 -12.55 3.22
CA LEU A 394 -0.88 -11.12 3.39
C LEU A 394 0.41 -10.94 4.20
N ILE A 395 1.47 -10.46 3.58
CA ILE A 395 2.74 -10.16 4.26
C ILE A 395 2.84 -8.66 4.44
N VAL A 396 2.99 -8.16 5.66
CA VAL A 396 3.08 -6.72 5.96
C VAL A 396 4.41 -6.43 6.64
N ASP A 397 5.21 -5.57 6.02
CA ASP A 397 6.56 -5.27 6.48
C ASP A 397 6.65 -3.96 7.27
N GLU A 398 7.63 -3.91 8.17
CA GLU A 398 7.97 -2.77 9.02
C GLU A 398 6.76 -2.17 9.78
N VAL A 399 5.95 -3.03 10.42
CA VAL A 399 4.69 -2.61 11.08
C VAL A 399 4.90 -1.52 12.15
N HIS A 400 6.07 -1.48 12.81
CA HIS A 400 6.44 -0.44 13.77
C HIS A 400 6.51 0.97 13.18
N ALA A 401 6.71 1.10 11.86
CA ALA A 401 6.83 2.41 11.21
C ALA A 401 5.47 3.06 10.89
N TYR A 402 4.35 2.43 11.24
CA TYR A 402 3.02 2.92 10.88
C TYR A 402 2.51 3.92 11.92
N ASP A 403 1.96 5.05 11.44
CA ASP A 403 1.25 6.01 12.29
C ASP A 403 -0.06 5.40 12.84
N ALA A 404 -0.66 6.08 13.82
CA ALA A 404 -1.86 5.61 14.49
C ALA A 404 -3.03 5.37 13.51
N TYR A 405 -3.17 6.23 12.51
CA TYR A 405 -4.22 6.12 11.49
C TYR A 405 -4.06 4.85 10.65
N LEU A 406 -2.90 4.64 10.05
CA LEU A 406 -2.60 3.49 9.21
C LEU A 406 -2.58 2.18 10.03
N PHE A 407 -2.13 2.22 11.28
CA PHE A 407 -2.21 1.07 12.19
C PHE A 407 -3.66 0.62 12.43
N HIS A 408 -4.59 1.56 12.62
CA HIS A 408 -6.02 1.24 12.74
C HIS A 408 -6.60 0.69 11.43
N LEU A 409 -6.22 1.24 10.27
CA LEU A 409 -6.60 0.67 8.98
C LEU A 409 -6.03 -0.74 8.78
N LEU A 410 -4.82 -1.02 9.24
CA LEU A 410 -4.23 -2.36 9.22
C LEU A 410 -5.03 -3.34 10.07
N LYS A 411 -5.51 -2.95 11.26
CA LYS A 411 -6.42 -3.80 12.07
C LYS A 411 -7.71 -4.13 11.31
N ALA A 412 -8.32 -3.14 10.67
CA ALA A 412 -9.51 -3.38 9.85
C ALA A 412 -9.20 -4.34 8.69
N LEU A 413 -8.10 -4.13 7.97
CA LEU A 413 -7.64 -5.02 6.91
C LEU A 413 -7.41 -6.46 7.39
N LEU A 414 -6.73 -6.64 8.53
CA LEU A 414 -6.50 -7.95 9.14
C LEU A 414 -7.80 -8.65 9.51
N THR A 415 -8.77 -7.90 10.05
CA THR A 415 -10.10 -8.42 10.39
C THR A 415 -10.79 -8.95 9.13
N PHE A 416 -10.81 -8.17 8.05
CA PHE A 416 -11.41 -8.59 6.78
C PHE A 416 -10.67 -9.79 6.16
N HIS A 417 -9.34 -9.76 6.15
CA HIS A 417 -8.53 -10.84 5.58
C HIS A 417 -8.77 -12.16 6.31
N ALA A 418 -8.72 -12.13 7.64
CA ALA A 418 -8.94 -13.31 8.48
C ALA A 418 -10.38 -13.85 8.35
N SER A 419 -11.39 -12.98 8.23
CA SER A 419 -12.79 -13.38 8.02
C SER A 419 -13.03 -14.12 6.71
N SER A 420 -12.16 -13.90 5.72
CA SER A 420 -12.18 -14.59 4.44
C SER A 420 -11.41 -15.92 4.44
N GLY A 421 -10.83 -16.30 5.59
CA GLY A 421 -9.97 -17.47 5.74
C GLY A 421 -8.50 -17.20 5.39
N GLY A 422 -8.10 -15.94 5.22
CA GLY A 422 -6.74 -15.56 4.86
C GLY A 422 -5.77 -15.57 6.05
N SER A 423 -4.55 -16.01 5.80
CA SER A 423 -3.43 -15.95 6.75
C SER A 423 -2.56 -14.71 6.53
N ALA A 424 -2.02 -14.15 7.60
CA ALA A 424 -1.18 -12.95 7.56
C ALA A 424 0.16 -13.16 8.28
N ILE A 425 1.22 -12.56 7.74
CA ILE A 425 2.57 -12.54 8.30
C ILE A 425 2.97 -11.08 8.49
N LEU A 426 3.17 -10.65 9.72
CA LEU A 426 3.59 -9.31 10.09
C LEU A 426 5.07 -9.32 10.45
N LEU A 427 5.85 -8.45 9.82
CA LEU A 427 7.26 -8.27 10.11
C LEU A 427 7.47 -6.96 10.85
N SER A 428 8.23 -7.01 11.94
CA SER A 428 8.64 -5.81 12.65
C SER A 428 10.06 -5.93 13.18
N ALA A 429 10.73 -4.80 13.39
CA ALA A 429 11.91 -4.75 14.23
C ALA A 429 11.52 -5.11 15.67
N THR A 430 10.45 -4.51 16.17
CA THR A 430 9.94 -4.66 17.54
C THR A 430 8.53 -4.07 17.57
N LEU A 431 7.64 -4.56 18.42
CA LEU A 431 6.35 -3.93 18.67
C LEU A 431 6.07 -3.89 20.18
N PRO A 432 5.56 -2.76 20.71
CA PRO A 432 5.07 -2.69 22.07
C PRO A 432 3.98 -3.73 22.35
N GLN A 433 3.92 -4.26 23.57
CA GLN A 433 2.93 -5.24 24.02
C GLN A 433 1.48 -4.89 23.59
N ASN A 434 1.07 -3.64 23.77
CA ASN A 434 -0.28 -3.18 23.48
C ASN A 434 -0.62 -3.25 21.98
N GLN A 435 0.31 -2.92 21.09
CA GLN A 435 0.15 -3.02 19.64
C GLN A 435 0.05 -4.48 19.19
N ARG A 436 0.89 -5.36 19.75
CA ARG A 436 0.82 -6.81 19.45
C ARG A 436 -0.53 -7.40 19.84
N GLN A 437 -1.01 -7.08 21.05
CA GLN A 437 -2.35 -7.49 21.49
C GLN A 437 -3.44 -6.92 20.57
N ALA A 438 -3.36 -5.64 20.16
CA ALA A 438 -4.35 -5.04 19.28
C ALA A 438 -4.42 -5.69 17.88
N LEU A 439 -3.28 -6.14 17.34
CA LEU A 439 -3.24 -6.89 16.07
C LEU A 439 -3.83 -8.30 16.23
N LEU A 440 -3.54 -8.98 17.34
CA LEU A 440 -4.15 -10.27 17.68
C LEU A 440 -5.67 -10.15 17.87
N ASP A 441 -6.13 -9.11 18.56
CA ASP A 441 -7.55 -8.83 18.78
C ASP A 441 -8.28 -8.67 17.44
N ALA A 442 -7.71 -7.90 16.51
CA ALA A 442 -8.27 -7.72 15.17
C ALA A 442 -8.37 -9.05 14.39
N PHE A 443 -7.34 -9.90 14.48
CA PHE A 443 -7.37 -11.24 13.90
C PHE A 443 -8.46 -12.12 14.50
N TYR A 444 -8.58 -12.17 15.84
CA TYR A 444 -9.59 -12.96 16.54
C TYR A 444 -11.03 -12.51 16.23
N VAL A 445 -11.24 -11.20 16.11
CA VAL A 445 -12.52 -10.64 15.63
C VAL A 445 -12.83 -11.15 14.22
N GLY A 446 -11.84 -11.17 13.32
CA GLY A 446 -12.01 -11.64 11.95
C GLY A 446 -12.40 -13.11 11.85
N ILE A 447 -11.80 -13.99 12.66
CA ILE A 447 -12.13 -15.42 12.68
C ILE A 447 -13.31 -15.78 13.59
N GLU A 448 -14.03 -14.78 14.10
CA GLU A 448 -15.17 -14.94 15.03
C GLU A 448 -14.84 -15.80 16.27
N SER A 449 -13.64 -15.63 16.82
CA SER A 449 -13.16 -16.39 17.98
C SER A 449 -12.93 -15.50 19.21
N GLN A 450 -12.87 -16.12 20.39
CA GLN A 450 -12.54 -15.40 21.62
C GLN A 450 -11.09 -14.96 21.59
N THR A 451 -10.87 -13.68 21.88
CA THR A 451 -9.55 -13.11 22.04
C THR A 451 -8.77 -13.83 23.14
N LYS A 452 -7.58 -14.32 22.79
CA LYS A 452 -6.60 -14.82 23.74
C LYS A 452 -5.64 -13.69 24.11
N ARG A 453 -5.36 -13.53 25.41
CA ARG A 453 -4.40 -12.54 25.91
C ARG A 453 -2.98 -13.09 25.81
N ILE A 454 -2.05 -12.29 25.31
CA ILE A 454 -0.62 -12.59 25.40
C ILE A 454 -0.11 -12.26 26.81
N GLU A 455 0.81 -13.07 27.31
CA GLU A 455 1.50 -12.78 28.57
C GLU A 455 2.47 -11.61 28.35
N ARG A 456 2.82 -10.88 29.43
CA ARG A 456 3.82 -9.83 29.33
C ARG A 456 5.18 -10.50 29.11
N VAL A 457 5.74 -10.23 27.95
CA VAL A 457 7.04 -10.73 27.54
C VAL A 457 8.13 -9.99 28.33
N GLY A 458 9.16 -10.69 28.79
CA GLY A 458 10.28 -10.13 29.56
C GLY A 458 11.16 -9.21 28.72
N GLU A 459 12.01 -8.41 29.35
CA GLU A 459 12.89 -7.46 28.64
C GLU A 459 13.91 -8.15 27.72
N GLU A 460 14.28 -9.40 28.03
CA GLU A 460 15.25 -10.22 27.29
C GLU A 460 14.59 -11.18 26.26
N ASP A 461 13.26 -11.22 26.21
CA ASP A 461 12.52 -12.15 25.36
C ASP A 461 12.40 -11.60 23.92
N TYR A 462 13.55 -11.53 23.24
CA TYR A 462 13.70 -11.03 21.89
C TYR A 462 14.97 -11.62 21.24
N PRO A 463 14.98 -11.97 19.94
CA PRO A 463 13.87 -12.01 18.97
C PRO A 463 12.68 -12.88 19.39
N LEU A 464 11.50 -12.58 18.83
CA LEU A 464 10.27 -13.28 19.18
C LEU A 464 9.43 -13.62 17.94
N MET A 465 8.87 -14.83 17.94
CA MET A 465 7.80 -15.19 17.02
C MET A 465 6.51 -15.47 17.79
N THR A 466 5.44 -14.77 17.41
CA THR A 466 4.08 -15.03 17.91
C THR A 466 3.26 -15.67 16.79
N CYS A 467 2.56 -16.76 17.10
CA CYS A 467 1.67 -17.48 16.18
C CYS A 467 0.29 -17.60 16.81
N ALA A 468 -0.74 -17.14 16.13
CA ALA A 468 -2.13 -17.21 16.57
C ALA A 468 -3.03 -17.84 15.51
N ASN A 469 -3.90 -18.75 15.92
CA ASN A 469 -4.97 -19.32 15.12
C ASN A 469 -6.19 -19.62 16.01
N SER A 470 -7.23 -20.24 15.45
CA SER A 470 -8.45 -20.61 16.20
C SER A 470 -8.15 -21.49 17.42
N GLU A 471 -7.19 -22.41 17.31
CA GLU A 471 -6.88 -23.43 18.31
C GLU A 471 -5.83 -22.97 19.33
N ALA A 472 -4.77 -22.31 18.88
CA ALA A 472 -3.58 -22.02 19.68
C ALA A 472 -3.10 -20.56 19.55
N LEU A 473 -2.49 -20.09 20.63
CA LEU A 473 -1.65 -18.90 20.69
C LEU A 473 -0.30 -19.36 21.25
N GLN A 474 0.77 -19.17 20.50
CA GLN A 474 2.12 -19.62 20.87
C GLN A 474 3.10 -18.47 20.69
N GLU A 475 3.94 -18.26 21.69
CA GLU A 475 5.07 -17.34 21.63
C GLU A 475 6.36 -18.13 21.82
N LYS A 476 7.34 -17.85 20.96
CA LYS A 476 8.65 -18.50 21.02
C LYS A 476 9.75 -17.47 20.92
N VAL A 477 10.56 -17.37 21.97
CA VAL A 477 11.81 -16.63 21.97
C VAL A 477 12.81 -17.39 21.10
N LEU A 478 13.49 -16.66 20.24
CA LEU A 478 14.45 -17.18 19.27
C LEU A 478 15.78 -16.48 19.47
N GLU A 479 16.87 -17.11 19.05
CA GLU A 479 18.16 -16.44 18.93
C GLU A 479 18.19 -15.60 17.63
N SER A 480 18.96 -14.51 17.60
CA SER A 480 19.28 -13.83 16.34
C SER A 480 20.56 -14.40 15.74
N ARG A 481 20.87 -14.03 14.48
CA ARG A 481 22.13 -14.46 13.85
C ARG A 481 23.31 -13.67 14.44
N PRO A 482 24.49 -14.28 14.69
CA PRO A 482 25.63 -13.58 15.29
C PRO A 482 26.09 -12.32 14.54
N GLU A 483 25.88 -12.28 13.23
CA GLU A 483 26.34 -11.19 12.35
C GLU A 483 25.60 -9.86 12.56
N VAL A 484 24.44 -9.89 13.21
CA VAL A 484 23.66 -8.68 13.55
C VAL A 484 23.75 -8.34 15.03
N CYS A 485 24.42 -9.20 15.82
CA CYS A 485 24.68 -8.94 17.22
C CYS A 485 25.81 -7.92 17.32
N ARG A 486 25.52 -6.71 17.83
CA ARG A 486 26.52 -5.65 17.94
C ARG A 486 26.23 -4.71 19.09
N THR A 487 27.31 -4.26 19.72
CA THR A 487 27.29 -3.17 20.69
C THR A 487 27.51 -1.85 19.98
N VAL A 488 26.63 -0.89 20.21
CA VAL A 488 26.76 0.49 19.74
C VAL A 488 26.93 1.37 20.96
N ALA A 489 28.08 2.05 21.06
CA ALA A 489 28.30 3.08 22.06
C ALA A 489 27.50 4.33 21.70
N VAL A 490 27.03 5.06 22.72
CA VAL A 490 26.22 6.26 22.52
C VAL A 490 26.84 7.44 23.27
N GLU A 491 27.12 8.51 22.54
CA GLU A 491 27.67 9.74 23.09
C GLU A 491 26.78 10.93 22.74
N ARG A 492 26.60 11.87 23.68
CA ARG A 492 25.79 13.08 23.46
C ARG A 492 26.66 14.21 22.93
N ILE A 493 26.13 14.94 21.94
CA ILE A 493 26.61 16.24 21.51
C ILE A 493 25.44 17.24 21.51
N ASP A 494 25.71 18.53 21.70
CA ASP A 494 24.68 19.60 21.65
C ASP A 494 25.02 20.76 20.71
N SER A 495 26.25 20.84 20.20
CA SER A 495 26.67 22.01 19.43
C SER A 495 27.17 21.66 18.04
N LEU A 496 27.05 22.63 17.13
CA LEU A 496 27.57 22.49 15.77
C LEU A 496 29.11 22.35 15.81
N GLU A 497 29.79 23.00 16.75
CA GLU A 497 31.24 22.92 16.92
C GLU A 497 31.68 21.51 17.30
N GLN A 498 30.91 20.80 18.13
CA GLN A 498 31.18 19.39 18.45
C GLN A 498 30.94 18.50 17.23
N ALA A 499 29.86 18.72 16.48
CA ALA A 499 29.61 17.99 15.23
C ALA A 499 30.72 18.22 14.19
N GLU A 500 31.17 19.47 14.03
CA GLU A 500 32.27 19.88 13.15
C GLU A 500 33.59 19.24 13.58
N ALA A 501 33.87 19.16 14.89
CA ALA A 501 35.05 18.47 15.42
C ALA A 501 35.06 16.97 15.08
N LEU A 502 33.91 16.30 15.20
CA LEU A 502 33.76 14.88 14.81
C LEU A 502 33.96 14.68 13.30
N MET A 503 33.38 15.56 12.48
CA MET A 503 33.57 15.53 11.03
C MET A 503 35.04 15.73 10.66
N THR A 504 35.72 16.69 11.29
CA THR A 504 37.14 16.95 11.08
C THR A 504 37.97 15.70 11.38
N GLN A 505 37.71 15.03 12.50
CA GLN A 505 38.40 13.78 12.85
C GLN A 505 38.18 12.68 11.81
N ALA A 506 36.94 12.49 11.35
CA ALA A 506 36.63 11.52 10.30
C ALA A 506 37.36 11.86 8.99
N MET A 507 37.42 13.15 8.60
CA MET A 507 38.13 13.59 7.39
C MET A 507 39.65 13.38 7.49
N GLU A 508 40.25 13.64 8.66
CA GLU A 508 41.68 13.42 8.90
C GLU A 508 42.06 11.94 8.77
N ARG A 509 41.23 11.05 9.32
CA ARG A 509 41.39 9.59 9.27
C ARG A 509 41.01 9.01 7.91
N GLY A 510 40.32 9.78 7.07
CA GLY A 510 39.88 9.35 5.76
C GLY A 510 38.68 8.40 5.81
N GLU A 511 37.85 8.55 6.83
CA GLU A 511 36.63 7.78 7.05
C GLU A 511 35.42 8.52 6.47
N CYS A 512 34.26 7.87 6.49
CA CYS A 512 32.99 8.48 6.11
C CYS A 512 32.06 8.71 7.30
N LEU A 513 31.28 9.79 7.23
CA LEU A 513 30.36 10.19 8.28
C LEU A 513 28.98 10.54 7.70
N CYS A 514 27.92 10.09 8.38
CA CYS A 514 26.56 10.56 8.10
C CYS A 514 26.03 11.42 9.25
N TRP A 515 25.45 12.58 8.93
CA TRP A 515 24.63 13.35 9.86
C TRP A 515 23.16 13.31 9.43
N ILE A 516 22.33 12.63 10.22
CA ILE A 516 20.89 12.54 10.00
C ILE A 516 20.19 13.66 10.77
N ARG A 517 19.63 14.62 10.03
CA ARG A 517 18.83 15.74 10.56
C ARG A 517 17.34 15.42 10.44
N ASN A 518 16.55 15.74 11.45
CA ASN A 518 15.12 15.36 11.45
C ASN A 518 14.29 16.09 10.39
N THR A 519 14.72 17.28 9.94
CA THR A 519 13.98 18.09 8.97
C THR A 519 14.82 18.50 7.78
N VAL A 520 14.17 18.71 6.63
CA VAL A 520 14.80 19.22 5.40
C VAL A 520 15.44 20.59 5.63
N HIS A 521 14.81 21.42 6.46
CA HIS A 521 15.33 22.74 6.82
C HIS A 521 16.67 22.60 7.53
N ASP A 522 16.74 21.74 8.55
CA ASP A 522 17.93 21.60 9.38
C ASP A 522 19.07 20.88 8.65
N ALA A 523 18.76 19.94 7.75
CA ALA A 523 19.71 19.32 6.84
C ALA A 523 20.37 20.35 5.91
N ARG A 524 19.56 21.21 5.29
CA ARG A 524 20.05 22.26 4.39
C ARG A 524 20.86 23.32 5.12
N TRP A 525 20.40 23.74 6.31
CA TRP A 525 21.14 24.67 7.14
C TRP A 525 22.53 24.13 7.50
N ALA A 526 22.61 22.89 8.00
CA ALA A 526 23.88 22.26 8.35
C ALA A 526 24.80 22.14 7.12
N TRP A 527 24.25 21.74 5.97
CA TRP A 527 24.98 21.65 4.71
C TRP A 527 25.56 23.00 4.25
N ARG A 528 24.76 24.07 4.29
CA ARG A 528 25.21 25.43 3.93
C ARG A 528 26.32 25.92 4.86
N GLU A 529 26.13 25.78 6.18
CA GLU A 529 27.11 26.22 7.17
C GLU A 529 28.45 25.48 7.02
N LEU A 530 28.40 24.15 6.94
CA LEU A 530 29.62 23.33 6.85
C LEU A 530 30.34 23.51 5.52
N THR A 531 29.61 23.61 4.41
CA THR A 531 30.21 23.88 3.08
C THR A 531 30.85 25.27 3.03
N ALA A 532 30.29 26.26 3.72
CA ALA A 532 30.86 27.60 3.79
C ALA A 532 32.14 27.66 4.66
N ARG A 533 32.17 26.91 5.76
CA ARG A 533 33.35 26.82 6.65
C ARG A 533 34.47 25.95 6.08
N HIS A 534 34.10 24.89 5.36
CA HIS A 534 35.00 23.87 4.81
C HIS A 534 34.76 23.65 3.31
N PRO A 535 35.13 24.61 2.45
CA PRO A 535 34.95 24.47 1.00
C PRO A 535 35.76 23.31 0.38
N GLU A 536 36.72 22.77 1.11
CA GLU A 536 37.53 21.61 0.72
C GLU A 536 36.89 20.26 1.05
N TRP A 537 35.80 20.23 1.82
CA TRP A 537 35.09 18.99 2.15
C TRP A 537 34.09 18.61 1.06
N GLU A 538 34.02 17.31 0.76
CA GLU A 538 32.97 16.76 -0.10
C GLU A 538 31.75 16.39 0.76
N ILE A 539 30.78 17.31 0.80
CA ILE A 539 29.54 17.16 1.58
C ILE A 539 28.34 16.99 0.65
N ASP A 540 27.77 15.78 0.61
CA ASP A 540 26.52 15.49 -0.09
C ASP A 540 25.32 15.83 0.80
N LEU A 541 24.24 16.33 0.17
CA LEU A 541 22.94 16.55 0.80
C LEU A 541 21.90 15.59 0.22
N PHE A 542 21.11 14.93 1.07
CA PHE A 542 20.06 14.03 0.58
C PHE A 542 18.75 14.11 1.38
N HIS A 543 17.65 14.42 0.68
CA HIS A 543 16.32 14.55 1.27
C HIS A 543 15.20 14.38 0.23
N ALA A 544 13.93 14.43 0.67
CA ALA A 544 12.79 14.15 -0.21
C ALA A 544 12.41 15.26 -1.20
N ARG A 545 12.81 16.53 -0.99
CA ARG A 545 12.38 17.70 -1.79
C ARG A 545 13.15 17.92 -3.11
N TYR A 546 13.66 16.87 -3.74
CA TYR A 546 14.20 16.95 -5.10
C TYR A 546 13.14 16.51 -6.12
N ALA A 547 13.21 17.04 -7.34
CA ALA A 547 12.53 16.41 -8.47
C ALA A 547 12.92 14.93 -8.53
N LEU A 548 11.99 14.06 -8.88
CA LEU A 548 12.19 12.61 -8.81
C LEU A 548 13.44 12.14 -9.57
N GLY A 549 13.71 12.70 -10.77
CA GLY A 549 14.91 12.37 -11.53
C GLY A 549 16.20 12.71 -10.77
N ASP A 550 16.27 13.89 -10.16
CA ASP A 550 17.40 14.32 -9.34
C ASP A 550 17.55 13.48 -8.08
N ARG A 551 16.43 13.17 -7.42
CA ARG A 551 16.40 12.31 -6.25
C ARG A 551 16.98 10.93 -6.55
N LEU A 552 16.56 10.30 -7.66
CA LEU A 552 17.06 8.99 -8.09
C LEU A 552 18.56 9.02 -8.41
N ALA A 553 19.04 10.12 -9.02
CA ALA A 553 20.46 10.30 -9.30
C ALA A 553 21.30 10.44 -8.01
N ILE A 554 20.82 11.20 -7.03
CA ILE A 554 21.46 11.34 -5.71
C ILE A 554 21.45 9.99 -4.98
N GLU A 555 20.31 9.31 -4.94
CA GLU A 555 20.16 7.98 -4.31
C GLU A 555 21.15 6.98 -4.90
N THR A 556 21.24 6.89 -6.23
CA THR A 556 22.19 6.01 -6.93
C THR A 556 23.63 6.33 -6.54
N ARG A 557 23.99 7.61 -6.43
CA ARG A 557 25.33 8.04 -6.02
C ARG A 557 25.62 7.67 -4.56
N VAL A 558 24.68 7.90 -3.66
CA VAL A 558 24.78 7.55 -2.23
C VAL A 558 24.95 6.04 -2.05
N VAL A 559 24.12 5.21 -2.71
CA VAL A 559 24.23 3.74 -2.63
C VAL A 559 25.54 3.25 -3.23
N LYS A 560 25.96 3.78 -4.39
CA LYS A 560 27.24 3.41 -5.00
C LYS A 560 28.43 3.73 -4.09
N ARG A 561 28.36 4.85 -3.37
CA ARG A 561 29.44 5.33 -2.50
C ARG A 561 29.49 4.56 -1.18
N PHE A 562 28.35 4.44 -0.49
CA PHE A 562 28.28 3.93 0.89
C PHE A 562 27.75 2.50 0.99
N GLY A 563 27.29 1.90 -0.10
CA GLY A 563 26.76 0.54 -0.10
C GLY A 563 27.83 -0.55 -0.03
N LYS A 564 27.38 -1.81 -0.03
CA LYS A 564 28.21 -3.01 0.16
C LYS A 564 29.46 -3.05 -0.74
N GLU A 565 29.33 -2.71 -2.01
CA GLU A 565 30.42 -2.76 -3.00
C GLU A 565 31.37 -1.55 -2.95
N GLY A 566 31.04 -0.49 -2.20
CA GLY A 566 31.86 0.70 -2.10
C GLY A 566 33.16 0.43 -1.33
N GLY A 567 34.32 0.55 -1.98
CA GLY A 567 35.64 0.37 -1.35
C GLY A 567 36.21 1.64 -0.69
N ALA A 568 37.37 1.52 -0.05
CA ALA A 568 38.05 2.62 0.65
C ALA A 568 38.21 3.88 -0.21
N SER A 569 38.56 3.72 -1.50
CA SER A 569 38.86 4.84 -2.39
C SER A 569 37.66 5.74 -2.70
N VAL A 570 36.43 5.21 -2.68
CA VAL A 570 35.20 5.97 -2.95
C VAL A 570 34.54 6.50 -1.68
N ARG A 571 34.78 5.85 -0.53
CA ARG A 571 34.22 6.25 0.78
C ARG A 571 35.07 7.30 1.50
N LYS A 572 36.36 7.37 1.18
CA LYS A 572 37.33 8.21 1.89
C LYS A 572 36.94 9.68 1.89
N ARG A 573 36.91 10.29 3.08
CA ARG A 573 36.65 11.74 3.30
C ARG A 573 35.30 12.20 2.74
N GLN A 574 34.26 11.43 2.99
CA GLN A 574 32.92 11.72 2.49
C GLN A 574 31.98 12.00 3.65
N ILE A 575 31.23 13.10 3.54
CA ILE A 575 30.19 13.46 4.50
C ILE A 575 28.84 13.42 3.79
N LEU A 576 27.87 12.75 4.41
CA LEU A 576 26.48 12.78 3.97
C LEU A 576 25.62 13.45 5.02
N ILE A 577 25.02 14.59 4.68
CA ILE A 577 23.96 15.20 5.47
C ILE A 577 22.63 14.78 4.87
N ALA A 578 21.80 14.10 5.65
CA ALA A 578 20.56 13.54 5.14
C ALA A 578 19.39 13.76 6.10
N THR A 579 18.18 13.67 5.57
CA THR A 579 16.96 13.53 6.39
C THR A 579 16.64 12.05 6.62
N PRO A 580 15.52 11.67 7.27
CA PRO A 580 15.10 10.27 7.42
C PRO A 580 14.98 9.41 6.15
N VAL A 581 15.22 9.99 4.96
CA VAL A 581 15.27 9.25 3.69
C VAL A 581 16.35 8.15 3.66
N VAL A 582 17.37 8.23 4.52
CA VAL A 582 18.41 7.21 4.65
C VAL A 582 18.09 6.10 5.66
N GLU A 583 17.02 6.26 6.44
CA GLU A 583 16.62 5.31 7.48
C GLU A 583 16.05 4.03 6.88
N GLN A 584 15.27 4.13 5.79
CA GLN A 584 14.52 3.01 5.24
C GLN A 584 15.01 2.66 3.84
N SER A 585 15.04 1.36 3.53
CA SER A 585 15.28 0.80 2.18
C SER A 585 16.67 0.96 1.56
N LEU A 586 17.58 1.78 2.11
CA LEU A 586 18.93 1.93 1.58
C LEU A 586 19.93 1.01 2.29
N ASP A 587 20.64 0.21 1.50
CA ASP A 587 21.72 -0.65 1.97
C ASP A 587 23.05 0.15 1.99
N ILE A 588 23.26 0.91 3.06
CA ILE A 588 24.40 1.84 3.22
C ILE A 588 25.10 1.64 4.57
N ASP A 589 26.41 1.94 4.57
CA ASP A 589 27.33 1.76 5.68
C ASP A 589 28.20 3.01 5.90
N PHE A 590 28.18 3.53 7.13
CA PHE A 590 29.04 4.62 7.60
C PHE A 590 29.99 4.16 8.70
N ASP A 591 31.13 4.83 8.80
CA ASP A 591 32.12 4.60 9.87
C ASP A 591 31.75 5.40 11.14
N TYR A 592 31.20 6.61 10.97
CA TYR A 592 30.65 7.46 12.02
C TYR A 592 29.23 7.93 11.71
N MET A 593 28.43 8.13 12.75
CA MET A 593 27.09 8.69 12.62
C MET A 593 26.81 9.74 13.68
N ILE A 594 26.26 10.85 13.22
CA ILE A 594 25.56 11.84 14.04
C ILE A 594 24.08 11.73 13.73
N SER A 595 23.24 11.66 14.75
CA SER A 595 21.79 11.67 14.59
C SER A 595 21.18 12.72 15.50
N ASP A 596 20.26 13.52 14.97
CA ASP A 596 19.36 14.30 15.83
C ASP A 596 18.60 13.35 16.75
N LEU A 597 18.27 13.81 17.96
CA LEU A 597 17.37 13.08 18.84
C LEU A 597 16.03 12.81 18.13
N ALA A 598 15.62 11.55 18.17
CA ALA A 598 14.40 11.05 17.55
C ALA A 598 13.82 9.94 18.45
N PRO A 599 12.60 9.47 18.17
CA PRO A 599 12.04 8.27 18.80
C PRO A 599 13.04 7.10 18.80
N ILE A 600 13.07 6.33 19.89
CA ILE A 600 14.14 5.34 20.18
C ILE A 600 14.22 4.25 19.09
N ASP A 601 13.08 3.86 18.53
CA ASP A 601 12.94 2.94 17.41
C ASP A 601 13.64 3.47 16.15
N LEU A 602 13.47 4.76 15.83
CA LEU A 602 14.17 5.39 14.70
C LEU A 602 15.67 5.53 14.97
N ILE A 603 16.08 5.84 16.20
CA ILE A 603 17.49 5.88 16.59
C ILE A 603 18.16 4.51 16.37
N ILE A 604 17.51 3.43 16.80
CA ILE A 604 17.96 2.06 16.56
C ILE A 604 18.06 1.76 15.05
N GLN A 605 17.07 2.18 14.26
CA GLN A 605 17.06 1.98 12.82
C GLN A 605 18.21 2.72 12.12
N ARG A 606 18.47 3.97 12.52
CA ARG A 606 19.61 4.79 12.08
C ARG A 606 20.94 4.12 12.42
N ALA A 607 21.10 3.70 13.67
CA ALA A 607 22.28 2.97 14.14
C ALA A 607 22.53 1.69 13.35
N GLY A 608 21.48 1.07 12.79
CA GLY A 608 21.59 -0.08 11.90
C GLY A 608 22.36 0.16 10.59
N ARG A 609 22.70 1.42 10.24
CA ARG A 609 23.56 1.83 9.12
C ARG A 609 25.00 2.11 9.54
N LEU A 610 25.29 2.13 10.84
CA LEU A 610 26.63 2.27 11.38
C LEU A 610 27.32 0.90 11.38
N HIS A 611 28.46 0.78 10.70
CA HIS A 611 29.21 -0.47 10.54
C HIS A 611 28.32 -1.65 10.09
N ARG A 612 27.50 -1.42 9.07
CA ARG A 612 26.48 -2.37 8.59
C ARG A 612 27.09 -3.57 7.83
N HIS A 613 28.19 -3.37 7.12
CA HIS A 613 28.91 -4.35 6.33
C HIS A 613 30.29 -4.56 6.94
N ARG A 614 30.75 -5.81 7.03
CA ARG A 614 32.08 -6.13 7.55
C ARG A 614 33.17 -5.52 6.68
N ARG A 615 34.02 -4.69 7.28
CA ARG A 615 35.09 -3.98 6.57
C ARG A 615 36.43 -4.04 7.31
N ASP A 616 37.52 -3.90 6.55
CA ASP A 616 38.85 -3.70 7.11
C ASP A 616 39.00 -2.27 7.70
N GLN A 617 40.14 -1.96 8.34
CA GLN A 617 40.42 -0.63 8.90
C GLN A 617 40.43 0.50 7.85
N ALA A 618 40.67 0.17 6.57
CA ALA A 618 40.63 1.15 5.50
C ALA A 618 39.21 1.34 4.91
N GLY A 619 38.23 0.54 5.35
CA GLY A 619 36.86 0.58 4.87
C GLY A 619 36.60 -0.29 3.63
N ASN A 620 37.47 -1.24 3.27
CA ASN A 620 37.21 -2.20 2.19
C ASN A 620 36.35 -3.38 2.68
N PRO A 621 35.45 -3.93 1.84
CA PRO A 621 34.66 -5.10 2.20
C PRO A 621 35.53 -6.33 2.49
N ILE A 622 35.19 -7.09 3.53
CA ILE A 622 35.85 -8.35 3.91
C ILE A 622 34.84 -9.41 4.36
N ASP A 623 35.21 -10.68 4.26
CA ASP A 623 34.41 -11.82 4.72
C ASP A 623 34.70 -12.23 6.18
N GLY A 624 35.50 -11.43 6.91
CA GLY A 624 35.92 -11.67 8.30
C GLY A 624 35.18 -10.82 9.34
N GLU A 625 35.73 -10.69 10.54
CA GLU A 625 35.22 -9.76 11.55
C GLU A 625 35.48 -8.30 11.14
N ASP A 626 34.56 -7.40 11.51
CA ASP A 626 34.74 -5.98 11.25
C ASP A 626 35.95 -5.44 12.04
N CYS A 627 36.87 -4.78 11.33
CA CYS A 627 38.13 -4.31 11.91
C CYS A 627 38.09 -2.83 12.33
N ARG A 628 36.93 -2.16 12.25
CA ARG A 628 36.75 -0.74 12.60
C ARG A 628 36.44 -0.49 14.09
N GLY A 629 36.37 -1.56 14.88
CA GLY A 629 36.14 -1.48 16.33
C GLY A 629 34.67 -1.29 16.69
N THR A 630 34.41 -0.81 17.92
CA THR A 630 33.04 -0.61 18.40
C THR A 630 32.44 0.64 17.75
N PRO A 631 31.29 0.54 17.07
CA PRO A 631 30.62 1.68 16.48
C PRO A 631 30.12 2.66 17.55
N VAL A 632 30.29 3.96 17.29
CA VAL A 632 29.82 5.06 18.18
C VAL A 632 28.76 5.90 17.47
N LEU A 633 27.56 5.94 18.05
CA LEU A 633 26.48 6.84 17.63
C LEU A 633 26.55 8.13 18.45
N HIS A 634 26.71 9.26 17.76
CA HIS A 634 26.67 10.58 18.39
C HIS A 634 25.25 11.15 18.28
N LEU A 635 24.60 11.37 19.41
CA LEU A 635 23.26 11.94 19.49
C LEU A 635 23.34 13.46 19.65
N TYR A 636 22.91 14.18 18.63
CA TYR A 636 22.68 15.61 18.67
C TYR A 636 21.38 15.89 19.43
N ALA A 637 21.51 16.12 20.74
CA ALA A 637 20.41 16.12 21.69
C ALA A 637 20.63 17.16 22.80
N PRO A 638 19.56 17.74 23.37
CA PRO A 638 19.68 18.62 24.54
C PRO A 638 20.14 17.84 25.79
N GLU A 639 20.56 18.57 26.83
CA GLU A 639 20.93 17.97 28.12
C GLU A 639 19.75 17.18 28.72
N PRO A 640 19.93 15.93 29.18
CA PRO A 640 18.87 15.10 29.75
C PRO A 640 18.56 15.48 31.21
N LEU A 641 18.02 16.68 31.40
CA LEU A 641 17.63 17.24 32.71
C LEU A 641 16.70 16.28 33.47
N ASP A 642 16.83 16.23 34.80
CA ASP A 642 15.94 15.43 35.65
C ASP A 642 14.51 16.01 35.68
N GLU A 643 14.40 17.36 35.64
CA GLU A 643 13.14 18.10 35.59
C GLU A 643 13.14 19.06 34.37
N PRO A 644 12.92 18.56 33.15
CA PRO A 644 12.84 19.38 31.94
C PRO A 644 11.56 20.22 31.92
N GLU A 645 11.66 21.44 31.39
CA GLU A 645 10.50 22.27 31.07
C GLU A 645 9.78 21.76 29.80
N GLU A 646 8.55 22.21 29.57
CA GLU A 646 7.74 21.85 28.38
C GLU A 646 8.46 22.14 27.06
N THR A 647 9.26 23.20 27.04
CA THR A 647 10.02 23.66 25.87
C THR A 647 11.36 22.95 25.69
N TRP A 648 11.72 21.98 26.52
CA TRP A 648 13.04 21.34 26.54
C TRP A 648 13.54 20.90 25.16
N PHE A 649 12.70 20.19 24.40
CA PHE A 649 13.07 19.74 23.05
C PHE A 649 12.90 20.85 22.00
N SER A 650 11.81 21.61 22.07
CA SER A 650 11.48 22.63 21.07
C SER A 650 12.40 23.86 21.13
N ALA A 651 13.02 24.15 22.27
CA ALA A 651 14.05 25.18 22.39
C ALA A 651 15.35 24.76 21.70
N PHE A 652 15.65 23.45 21.66
CA PHE A 652 16.88 22.91 21.07
C PHE A 652 16.72 22.61 19.57
N LEU A 653 15.65 21.92 19.16
CA LEU A 653 15.33 21.62 17.77
C LEU A 653 13.87 22.04 17.44
N PRO A 654 13.61 23.35 17.21
CA PRO A 654 12.25 23.88 17.05
C PRO A 654 11.47 23.26 15.91
N LYS A 655 12.12 22.96 14.78
CA LYS A 655 11.47 22.37 13.60
C LYS A 655 11.20 20.87 13.81
N ALA A 656 12.11 20.16 14.49
CA ALA A 656 11.94 18.74 14.79
C ALA A 656 10.83 18.48 15.82
N ALA A 657 10.57 19.42 16.74
CA ALA A 657 9.46 19.33 17.70
C ALA A 657 8.07 19.22 17.03
N TYR A 658 7.90 19.78 15.82
CA TYR A 658 6.67 19.58 15.04
C TYR A 658 6.59 18.20 14.37
N VAL A 659 7.74 17.56 14.10
CA VAL A 659 7.80 16.22 13.51
C VAL A 659 7.59 15.16 14.59
N TYR A 660 8.15 15.37 15.78
CA TYR A 660 8.05 14.48 16.93
C TYR A 660 7.40 15.21 18.12
N PRO A 661 6.06 15.30 18.16
CA PRO A 661 5.35 16.10 19.16
C PRO A 661 5.40 15.52 20.58
N ASN A 662 5.70 14.22 20.74
CA ASN A 662 5.77 13.59 22.05
C ASN A 662 7.17 13.74 22.66
N HIS A 663 7.42 14.87 23.33
CA HIS A 663 8.71 15.16 23.94
C HIS A 663 9.01 14.24 25.15
N ALA A 664 7.99 13.73 25.84
CA ALA A 664 8.17 12.77 26.94
C ALA A 664 8.86 11.48 26.46
N ARG A 665 8.45 10.94 25.31
CA ARG A 665 9.07 9.71 24.74
C ARG A 665 10.49 9.95 24.25
N LEU A 666 10.78 11.13 23.70
CA LEU A 666 12.14 11.54 23.34
C LEU A 666 13.05 11.63 24.57
N TRP A 667 12.54 12.21 25.66
CA TRP A 667 13.28 12.33 26.92
C TRP A 667 13.56 10.96 27.54
N LEU A 668 12.56 10.08 27.60
CA LEU A 668 12.73 8.71 28.10
C LEU A 668 13.80 7.95 27.32
N GLY A 669 13.73 7.99 25.98
CA GLY A 669 14.72 7.36 25.11
C GLY A 669 16.13 7.90 25.35
N LEU A 670 16.28 9.23 25.44
CA LEU A 670 17.58 9.84 25.73
C LEU A 670 18.11 9.42 27.11
N ARG A 671 17.28 9.47 28.16
CA ARG A 671 17.69 9.06 29.52
C ARG A 671 18.14 7.61 29.56
N LEU A 672 17.41 6.70 28.92
CA LEU A 672 17.77 5.28 28.85
C LEU A 672 19.10 5.07 28.13
N LEU A 673 19.30 5.72 26.99
CA LEU A 673 20.54 5.62 26.24
C LEU A 673 21.74 6.21 27.01
N MET A 674 21.56 7.36 27.65
CA MET A 674 22.62 7.99 28.46
C MET A 674 22.96 7.19 29.72
N ALA A 675 21.96 6.58 30.36
CA ALA A 675 22.18 5.74 31.53
C ALA A 675 22.96 4.45 31.19
N LYS A 676 22.69 3.85 30.02
CA LYS A 676 23.41 2.65 29.56
C LYS A 676 24.77 2.97 28.95
N GLY A 677 24.93 4.11 28.27
CA GLY A 677 26.14 4.52 27.54
C GLY A 677 26.46 3.69 26.28
N SER A 678 25.82 2.54 26.13
CA SER A 678 25.85 1.69 24.94
C SER A 678 24.61 0.80 24.92
N PHE A 679 24.27 0.23 23.77
CA PHE A 679 23.25 -0.80 23.68
C PHE A 679 23.72 -1.95 22.81
N VAL A 680 23.29 -3.17 23.16
CA VAL A 680 23.59 -4.41 22.47
C VAL A 680 22.35 -4.85 21.71
N MET A 681 22.43 -4.89 20.38
CA MET A 681 21.40 -5.53 19.56
C MET A 681 21.74 -7.02 19.42
N PRO A 682 20.75 -7.93 19.43
CA PRO A 682 19.31 -7.73 19.63
C PRO A 682 18.89 -7.54 21.11
N ASP A 683 19.74 -7.89 22.07
CA ASP A 683 19.40 -8.12 23.49
C ASP A 683 18.71 -6.92 24.18
N ASP A 684 19.15 -5.69 23.92
CA ASP A 684 18.58 -4.48 24.51
C ASP A 684 17.35 -3.95 23.74
N ALA A 685 16.99 -4.52 22.58
CA ALA A 685 15.97 -3.94 21.71
C ALA A 685 14.60 -3.83 22.39
N ARG A 686 14.15 -4.90 23.05
CA ARG A 686 12.84 -4.91 23.72
C ARG A 686 12.85 -4.02 24.96
N GLY A 687 13.90 -4.09 25.79
CA GLY A 687 14.06 -3.21 26.96
C GLY A 687 14.07 -1.72 26.60
N LEU A 688 14.73 -1.32 25.51
CA LEU A 688 14.72 0.06 25.03
C LEU A 688 13.33 0.52 24.56
N ILE A 689 12.57 -0.36 23.90
CA ILE A 689 11.26 -0.03 23.33
C ILE A 689 10.20 0.01 24.43
N GLU A 690 10.11 -1.02 25.26
CA GLU A 690 9.17 -1.09 26.39
C GLU A 690 9.51 -0.05 27.47
N GLY A 691 10.79 0.30 27.64
CA GLY A 691 11.21 1.38 28.54
C GLY A 691 10.76 2.77 28.09
N VAL A 692 10.38 2.95 26.81
CA VAL A 692 9.87 4.22 26.28
C VAL A 692 8.36 4.19 26.05
N TYR A 693 7.82 3.09 25.53
CA TYR A 693 6.42 2.98 25.09
C TYR A 693 5.54 2.10 25.98
N GLY A 694 6.11 1.44 26.99
CA GLY A 694 5.36 0.61 27.92
C GLY A 694 4.35 1.43 28.74
N ASP A 695 3.31 0.77 29.23
CA ASP A 695 2.19 1.41 29.95
C ASP A 695 2.61 1.96 31.34
N ASP A 696 3.70 1.44 31.93
CA ASP A 696 4.15 1.76 33.29
C ASP A 696 5.32 2.77 33.35
N VAL A 697 5.62 3.47 32.25
CA VAL A 697 6.78 4.38 32.21
C VAL A 697 6.49 5.72 32.90
N ALA A 698 7.44 6.20 33.69
CA ALA A 698 7.33 7.47 34.41
C ALA A 698 8.20 8.55 33.76
N PHE A 699 7.62 9.74 33.54
CA PHE A 699 8.33 10.91 33.03
C PHE A 699 7.96 12.18 33.85
N PRO A 700 8.78 13.25 33.81
CA PRO A 700 8.57 14.45 34.63
C PRO A 700 7.33 15.24 34.24
N ALA A 701 6.74 15.96 35.22
CA ALA A 701 5.52 16.76 35.03
C ALA A 701 5.63 17.81 33.90
N GLY A 702 6.83 18.37 33.68
CA GLY A 702 7.06 19.35 32.61
C GLY A 702 6.80 18.81 31.19
N LEU A 703 6.81 17.49 30.99
CA LEU A 703 6.56 16.86 29.69
C LEU A 703 5.17 16.21 29.58
N GLU A 704 4.38 16.20 30.65
CA GLU A 704 3.06 15.57 30.71
C GLU A 704 2.10 16.15 29.67
N THR A 705 2.13 17.46 29.45
CA THR A 705 1.33 18.13 28.41
C THR A 705 1.63 17.59 27.01
N SER A 706 2.91 17.33 26.69
CA SER A 706 3.31 16.80 25.38
C SER A 706 2.84 15.35 25.18
N ASP A 707 2.90 14.52 26.23
CA ASP A 707 2.44 13.12 26.17
C ASP A 707 0.91 13.05 26.04
N ILE A 708 0.18 13.80 26.87
CA ILE A 708 -1.29 13.89 26.81
C ILE A 708 -1.75 14.41 25.44
N ALA A 709 -1.12 15.48 24.94
CA ALA A 709 -1.47 16.04 23.63
C ALA A 709 -1.22 15.03 22.51
N SER A 710 -0.07 14.34 22.52
CA SER A 710 0.24 13.30 21.53
C SER A 710 -0.70 12.10 21.62
N ALA A 711 -1.03 11.62 22.82
CA ALA A 711 -1.98 10.54 23.02
C ALA A 711 -3.40 10.94 22.54
N GLY A 712 -3.79 12.19 22.78
CA GLY A 712 -5.04 12.77 22.27
C GLY A 712 -5.10 12.80 20.74
N VAL A 713 -4.00 13.18 20.07
CA VAL A 713 -3.88 13.14 18.61
C VAL A 713 -3.97 11.69 18.13
N GLN A 714 -3.15 10.77 18.63
CA GLN A 714 -3.16 9.36 18.21
C GLN A 714 -4.53 8.69 18.37
N SER A 715 -5.22 8.97 19.48
CA SER A 715 -6.59 8.49 19.73
C SER A 715 -7.61 9.07 18.75
N SER A 716 -7.49 10.37 18.43
CA SER A 716 -8.32 11.03 17.42
C SER A 716 -8.09 10.45 16.02
N GLU A 717 -6.82 10.27 15.63
CA GLU A 717 -6.43 9.67 14.36
C GLU A 717 -6.94 8.23 14.23
N GLY A 718 -6.75 7.40 15.26
CA GLY A 718 -7.26 6.04 15.31
C GLY A 718 -8.80 5.99 15.23
N SER A 719 -9.49 6.88 15.95
CA SER A 719 -10.96 6.98 15.89
C SER A 719 -11.45 7.42 14.50
N LEU A 720 -10.72 8.33 13.84
CA LEU A 720 -11.03 8.76 12.48
C LEU A 720 -10.79 7.63 11.47
N ALA A 721 -9.75 6.81 11.67
CA ALA A 721 -9.51 5.61 10.86
C ALA A 721 -10.66 4.60 11.04
N ASP A 722 -11.05 4.30 12.27
CA ASP A 722 -12.15 3.38 12.58
C ASP A 722 -13.51 3.88 12.07
N TYR A 723 -13.69 5.21 12.01
CA TYR A 723 -14.88 5.84 11.41
C TYR A 723 -14.87 5.75 9.87
N ASN A 724 -13.72 5.95 9.24
CA ASN A 724 -13.58 5.91 7.78
C ASN A 724 -13.56 4.48 7.22
N ALA A 725 -13.04 3.51 8.00
CA ALA A 725 -12.95 2.12 7.59
C ALA A 725 -14.31 1.41 7.64
N PHE A 726 -14.47 0.41 6.76
CA PHE A 726 -15.59 -0.50 6.85
C PHE A 726 -15.48 -1.37 8.10
N ARG A 727 -16.62 -1.64 8.72
CA ARG A 727 -16.74 -2.65 9.77
C ARG A 727 -17.02 -3.99 9.11
N ILE A 728 -16.48 -5.07 9.67
CA ILE A 728 -16.72 -6.42 9.15
C ILE A 728 -18.21 -6.83 9.20
N THR A 729 -18.99 -6.24 10.11
CA THR A 729 -20.44 -6.45 10.23
C THR A 729 -21.25 -5.69 9.17
N ALA A 730 -20.63 -4.81 8.38
CA ALA A 730 -21.29 -4.12 7.29
C ALA A 730 -21.37 -5.01 6.05
N HIS A 731 -22.38 -4.78 5.21
CA HIS A 731 -22.51 -5.40 3.89
C HIS A 731 -22.35 -4.36 2.77
N TYR A 732 -22.07 -4.84 1.56
CA TYR A 732 -21.99 -4.03 0.37
C TYR A 732 -23.35 -3.38 0.07
N GLY A 733 -23.46 -2.07 0.26
CA GLY A 733 -24.73 -1.31 0.15
C GLY A 733 -25.24 -0.73 1.47
N ALA A 734 -24.79 -1.23 2.62
CA ALA A 734 -25.20 -0.79 3.97
C ALA A 734 -24.73 0.61 4.37
N THR A 735 -24.07 1.36 3.48
CA THR A 735 -23.29 2.54 3.83
C THR A 735 -24.21 3.73 4.12
N GLY A 736 -24.79 3.75 5.32
CA GLY A 736 -25.62 4.84 5.86
C GLY A 736 -24.83 6.10 6.24
N VAL A 737 -23.53 6.17 5.95
CA VAL A 737 -22.65 7.28 6.35
C VAL A 737 -21.58 7.48 5.27
N GLY A 738 -21.36 8.71 4.82
CA GLY A 738 -20.06 9.10 4.27
C GLY A 738 -19.87 9.04 2.75
N ARG A 739 -19.01 9.95 2.28
CA ARG A 739 -18.71 10.31 0.90
C ARG A 739 -17.79 9.24 0.30
N TRP A 740 -18.24 8.50 -0.71
CA TRP A 740 -17.34 7.62 -1.48
C TRP A 740 -16.24 8.46 -2.12
N TRP A 741 -14.98 8.21 -1.73
CA TRP A 741 -13.84 8.96 -2.24
C TRP A 741 -13.44 8.47 -3.63
N SER A 742 -12.90 9.38 -4.44
CA SER A 742 -12.04 8.96 -5.53
C SER A 742 -10.80 8.31 -4.93
N GLU A 743 -10.25 7.32 -5.61
CA GLU A 743 -9.11 6.54 -5.12
C GLU A 743 -7.91 7.44 -4.76
N GLU A 744 -7.69 8.49 -5.55
CA GLU A 744 -6.62 9.47 -5.39
C GLU A 744 -6.79 10.37 -4.15
N ARG A 745 -7.97 10.33 -3.51
CA ARG A 745 -8.31 11.14 -2.33
C ARG A 745 -8.71 10.30 -1.12
N ALA A 746 -8.78 8.98 -1.26
CA ALA A 746 -9.10 8.11 -0.14
C ALA A 746 -7.95 8.23 0.89
N PRO A 747 -8.22 8.67 2.12
CA PRO A 747 -7.17 8.92 3.10
C PRO A 747 -6.64 7.58 3.60
N THR A 748 -5.51 7.09 3.09
CA THR A 748 -4.80 5.93 3.65
C THR A 748 -3.80 6.34 4.73
N ARG A 749 -3.44 7.63 4.75
CA ARG A 749 -2.59 8.29 5.74
C ARG A 749 -3.15 9.67 6.02
N LEU A 750 -2.89 10.18 7.22
CA LEU A 750 -3.21 11.57 7.55
C LEU A 750 -2.03 12.47 7.16
N GLY A 751 -2.35 13.54 6.43
CA GLY A 751 -1.37 14.48 5.90
C GLY A 751 -1.71 14.90 4.48
N ASP A 752 -1.95 16.19 4.28
CA ASP A 752 -2.19 16.74 2.96
C ASP A 752 -0.85 16.95 2.24
N SER A 753 -0.52 16.05 1.32
CA SER A 753 0.59 16.23 0.39
C SER A 753 0.08 16.37 -1.03
N THR A 754 0.64 17.32 -1.77
CA THR A 754 0.28 17.65 -3.13
C THR A 754 1.47 17.41 -4.05
N PRO A 755 1.30 16.66 -5.16
CA PRO A 755 2.34 16.52 -6.16
C PRO A 755 2.56 17.85 -6.89
N VAL A 756 3.80 18.29 -6.94
CA VAL A 756 4.25 19.51 -7.63
C VAL A 756 5.05 19.08 -8.85
N TYR A 757 4.62 19.51 -10.03
CA TYR A 757 5.28 19.29 -11.31
C TYR A 757 6.09 20.52 -11.68
N LEU A 758 7.41 20.39 -11.73
CA LEU A 758 8.32 21.48 -12.09
C LEU A 758 8.38 21.59 -13.62
N ALA A 759 8.18 22.81 -14.12
CA ALA A 759 8.21 23.13 -15.53
C ALA A 759 9.11 24.34 -15.80
N ARG A 760 9.54 24.49 -17.06
CA ARG A 760 10.28 25.65 -17.55
C ARG A 760 9.76 26.07 -18.93
N ARG A 761 10.08 27.30 -19.35
CA ARG A 761 9.76 27.76 -20.71
C ARG A 761 10.91 27.49 -21.68
N GLU A 762 10.64 26.79 -22.77
CA GLU A 762 11.58 26.60 -23.88
C GLU A 762 10.85 26.73 -25.22
N GLY A 763 11.44 27.46 -26.17
CA GLY A 763 10.87 27.59 -27.52
C GLY A 763 9.48 28.24 -27.62
N GLY A 764 8.96 28.82 -26.53
CA GLY A 764 7.61 29.37 -26.44
C GLY A 764 6.63 28.48 -25.67
N ASP A 765 6.93 27.19 -25.54
CA ASP A 765 6.13 26.16 -24.87
C ASP A 765 6.50 26.00 -23.39
N ILE A 766 5.64 25.30 -22.65
CA ILE A 766 5.90 24.86 -21.27
C ILE A 766 6.33 23.39 -21.32
N VAL A 767 7.57 23.14 -20.91
CA VAL A 767 8.16 21.80 -20.91
C VAL A 767 8.49 21.37 -19.48
N PRO A 768 8.51 20.05 -19.19
CA PRO A 768 8.98 19.54 -17.90
C PRO A 768 10.42 19.98 -17.62
N LEU A 769 10.78 20.18 -16.35
CA LEU A 769 12.14 20.52 -15.94
C LEU A 769 13.18 19.50 -16.44
N ARG A 770 12.83 18.21 -16.36
CA ARG A 770 13.61 17.06 -16.84
C ARG A 770 12.91 16.46 -18.05
N GLN A 771 13.56 16.54 -19.21
CA GLN A 771 13.03 16.03 -20.49
C GLN A 771 13.61 14.68 -20.90
N GLU A 772 14.62 14.19 -20.17
CA GLU A 772 15.26 12.91 -20.45
C GLU A 772 14.40 11.76 -19.92
N GLY A 773 14.18 10.73 -20.76
CA GLY A 773 13.42 9.52 -20.40
C GLY A 773 11.95 9.51 -20.85
N GLU A 774 11.28 8.38 -20.68
CA GLU A 774 9.91 8.14 -21.17
C GLU A 774 8.79 8.88 -20.40
N PHE A 775 9.08 9.38 -19.19
CA PHE A 775 8.08 9.99 -18.29
C PHE A 775 8.57 11.34 -17.73
N PRO A 776 8.74 12.37 -18.58
CA PRO A 776 9.43 13.60 -18.20
C PRO A 776 8.66 14.41 -17.13
N TRP A 777 7.32 14.39 -17.13
CA TRP A 777 6.52 15.03 -16.08
C TRP A 777 6.72 14.39 -14.71
N GLN A 778 6.72 13.07 -14.64
CA GLN A 778 6.93 12.33 -13.39
C GLN A 778 8.36 12.52 -12.88
N LEU A 779 9.37 12.48 -13.75
CA LEU A 779 10.76 12.76 -13.39
C LEU A 779 10.97 14.20 -12.91
N SER A 780 10.12 15.12 -13.36
CA SER A 780 10.09 16.53 -12.93
C SER A 780 9.18 16.80 -11.73
N SER A 781 8.65 15.75 -11.09
CA SER A 781 7.70 15.90 -9.98
C SER A 781 8.34 15.65 -8.61
N LEU A 782 7.77 16.27 -7.58
CA LEU A 782 8.03 15.95 -6.18
C LEU A 782 6.74 16.09 -5.35
N SER A 783 6.74 15.60 -4.11
CA SER A 783 5.61 15.80 -3.19
C SER A 783 5.92 16.89 -2.17
N MET A 784 4.95 17.76 -1.92
CA MET A 784 5.04 18.86 -0.95
C MET A 784 3.84 18.86 -0.03
N LEU A 785 4.02 19.30 1.22
CA LEU A 785 2.88 19.53 2.11
C LEU A 785 1.97 20.62 1.51
N THR A 786 0.67 20.36 1.45
CA THR A 786 -0.34 21.30 0.93
C THR A 786 -0.30 22.62 1.69
N ALA A 787 0.01 22.59 3.00
CA ALA A 787 0.24 23.78 3.80
C ALA A 787 1.35 24.68 3.24
N LYS A 788 2.35 24.13 2.54
CA LYS A 788 3.44 24.89 1.89
C LYS A 788 3.14 25.26 0.44
N ILE A 789 2.57 24.33 -0.33
CA ILE A 789 2.20 24.54 -1.74
C ILE A 789 0.85 23.84 -1.98
N ALA A 790 -0.20 24.63 -2.19
CA ALA A 790 -1.54 24.15 -2.52
C ALA A 790 -1.90 24.41 -3.99
N SER A 791 -1.44 25.53 -4.56
CA SER A 791 -1.61 25.88 -5.97
C SER A 791 -0.40 26.65 -6.49
N ALA A 792 -0.38 26.91 -7.80
CA ALA A 792 0.61 27.76 -8.44
C ALA A 792 -0.08 28.79 -9.34
N GLN A 793 0.54 29.95 -9.44
CA GLN A 793 0.01 31.04 -10.26
C GLN A 793 0.47 30.89 -11.70
N ARG A 794 -0.45 30.99 -12.65
CA ARG A 794 -0.11 31.10 -14.08
C ARG A 794 0.59 32.44 -14.30
N PRO A 795 1.86 32.49 -14.76
CA PRO A 795 2.53 33.75 -15.03
C PRO A 795 1.81 34.54 -16.12
N ALA A 796 1.75 35.87 -15.99
CA ALA A 796 1.05 36.73 -16.96
C ALA A 796 1.61 36.61 -18.40
N ALA A 797 2.87 36.20 -18.54
CA ALA A 797 3.53 35.96 -19.83
C ALA A 797 3.11 34.65 -20.53
N VAL A 798 2.22 33.85 -19.91
CA VAL A 798 1.71 32.58 -20.41
C VAL A 798 0.22 32.70 -20.70
N THR A 799 -0.20 32.31 -21.91
CA THR A 799 -1.61 32.36 -22.31
C THR A 799 -2.42 31.26 -21.62
N GLU A 800 -3.72 31.48 -21.48
CA GLU A 800 -4.65 30.49 -20.92
C GLU A 800 -4.66 29.19 -21.69
N ALA A 801 -4.75 29.28 -23.01
CA ALA A 801 -4.77 28.13 -23.90
C ALA A 801 -3.50 27.26 -23.74
N LEU A 802 -2.32 27.86 -23.64
CA LEU A 802 -1.08 27.13 -23.46
C LEU A 802 -1.02 26.45 -22.07
N TRP A 803 -1.50 27.12 -21.03
CA TRP A 803 -1.56 26.57 -19.67
C TRP A 803 -2.50 25.37 -19.60
N GLU A 804 -3.72 25.49 -20.14
CA GLU A 804 -4.69 24.40 -20.18
C GLU A 804 -4.21 23.21 -21.02
N GLN A 805 -3.65 23.47 -22.21
CA GLN A 805 -3.04 22.44 -23.04
C GLN A 805 -1.92 21.70 -22.29
N THR A 806 -1.10 22.42 -21.53
CA THR A 806 -0.05 21.81 -20.71
C THR A 806 -0.64 20.94 -19.61
N LEU A 807 -1.67 21.41 -18.90
CA LEU A 807 -2.37 20.64 -17.87
C LEU A 807 -2.93 19.32 -18.42
N GLU A 808 -3.39 19.27 -19.67
CA GLU A 808 -3.83 18.02 -20.30
C GLU A 808 -2.71 16.99 -20.50
N THR A 809 -1.46 17.44 -20.62
CA THR A 809 -0.28 16.56 -20.72
C THR A 809 0.20 16.02 -19.38
N LEU A 810 -0.20 16.64 -18.27
CA LEU A 810 0.17 16.18 -16.92
C LEU A 810 -0.55 14.87 -16.57
N PRO A 811 0.01 14.04 -15.69
CA PRO A 811 -0.70 12.89 -15.12
C PRO A 811 -2.06 13.32 -14.53
N ALA A 812 -3.10 12.51 -14.78
CA ALA A 812 -4.49 12.81 -14.43
C ALA A 812 -5.02 14.16 -14.95
N LYS A 813 -4.43 14.67 -16.06
CA LYS A 813 -4.77 15.97 -16.66
C LYS A 813 -4.67 17.14 -15.68
N GLY A 814 -3.68 17.09 -14.78
CA GLY A 814 -3.40 18.15 -13.80
C GLY A 814 -4.43 18.29 -12.66
N ARG A 815 -5.47 17.45 -12.59
CA ARG A 815 -6.57 17.58 -11.60
C ARG A 815 -6.11 17.54 -10.14
N TRP A 816 -5.00 16.86 -9.87
CA TRP A 816 -4.55 16.54 -8.51
C TRP A 816 -3.13 17.00 -8.22
N GLY A 817 -2.55 17.85 -9.07
CA GLY A 817 -1.20 18.34 -8.84
C GLY A 817 -1.02 19.77 -9.30
N VAL A 818 0.07 20.36 -8.83
CA VAL A 818 0.39 21.76 -9.03
C VAL A 818 1.44 21.87 -10.12
N LEU A 819 1.07 22.49 -11.25
CA LEU A 819 2.03 22.85 -12.29
C LEU A 819 2.78 24.11 -11.85
N LEU A 820 4.06 23.96 -11.49
CA LEU A 820 4.90 25.06 -11.01
C LEU A 820 5.90 25.45 -12.09
N LEU A 821 5.67 26.61 -12.70
CA LEU A 821 6.52 27.14 -13.76
C LEU A 821 7.67 27.94 -13.17
N LEU A 822 8.90 27.55 -13.51
CA LEU A 822 10.14 28.18 -13.11
C LEU A 822 10.66 29.10 -14.23
N ASP A 823 11.24 30.23 -13.84
CA ASP A 823 11.91 31.19 -14.72
C ASP A 823 13.37 30.80 -15.02
N GLN A 824 14.12 31.69 -15.66
CA GLN A 824 15.53 31.43 -16.03
C GLN A 824 16.49 31.39 -14.83
N GLU A 825 16.06 31.87 -13.66
CA GLU A 825 16.80 31.79 -12.39
C GLU A 825 16.31 30.63 -11.51
N ASP A 826 15.54 29.70 -12.09
CA ASP A 826 14.86 28.59 -11.42
C ASP A 826 13.90 29.04 -10.30
N LYS A 827 13.31 30.24 -10.41
CA LYS A 827 12.35 30.80 -9.46
C LYS A 827 10.92 30.73 -9.98
N GLY A 828 9.95 30.61 -9.07
CA GLY A 828 8.53 30.62 -9.39
C GLY A 828 7.69 31.23 -8.27
N ILE A 829 6.37 31.21 -8.47
CA ILE A 829 5.39 31.66 -7.48
C ILE A 829 4.35 30.56 -7.27
N ALA A 830 4.14 30.20 -6.00
CA ALA A 830 3.12 29.27 -5.56
C ALA A 830 2.19 29.95 -4.54
N ASP A 831 1.02 29.37 -4.29
CA ASP A 831 0.19 29.75 -3.15
C ASP A 831 0.23 28.62 -2.10
N ASN A 832 0.38 28.99 -0.84
CA ASN A 832 0.39 28.06 0.28
C ASN A 832 -1.04 27.61 0.66
N GLY A 833 -1.16 26.67 1.59
CA GLY A 833 -2.48 26.17 2.03
C GLY A 833 -3.34 27.19 2.79
N TYR A 834 -2.76 28.35 3.14
CA TYR A 834 -3.43 29.46 3.80
C TYR A 834 -3.91 30.54 2.81
N GLY A 835 -3.58 30.40 1.52
CA GLY A 835 -3.94 31.33 0.46
C GLY A 835 -2.94 32.48 0.25
N ASP A 836 -1.78 32.45 0.90
CA ASP A 836 -0.72 33.44 0.69
C ASP A 836 0.19 33.03 -0.46
N SER A 837 0.59 34.01 -1.28
CA SER A 837 1.57 33.81 -2.35
C SER A 837 2.98 33.73 -1.77
N VAL A 838 3.68 32.65 -2.09
CA VAL A 838 5.05 32.36 -1.65
C VAL A 838 5.97 32.24 -2.86
N THR A 839 7.18 32.79 -2.72
CA THR A 839 8.25 32.56 -3.71
C THR A 839 8.77 31.14 -3.55
N VAL A 840 9.11 30.50 -4.66
CA VAL A 840 9.79 29.21 -4.67
C VAL A 840 11.03 29.29 -5.54
N ARG A 841 12.03 28.47 -5.22
CA ARG A 841 13.24 28.31 -6.03
C ARG A 841 13.57 26.83 -6.10
N TYR A 842 13.98 26.34 -7.26
CA TYR A 842 14.51 24.99 -7.40
C TYR A 842 16.02 25.02 -7.61
N SER A 843 16.73 24.05 -7.06
CA SER A 843 18.14 23.83 -7.34
C SER A 843 18.41 22.32 -7.38
N GLY A 844 19.19 21.87 -8.36
CA GLY A 844 19.66 20.48 -8.37
C GLY A 844 20.55 20.11 -7.17
N LEU A 845 21.10 21.11 -6.46
CA LEU A 845 21.94 20.92 -5.28
C LEU A 845 21.12 20.90 -3.98
N GLU A 846 20.13 21.79 -3.84
CA GLU A 846 19.37 21.98 -2.59
C GLU A 846 17.91 21.47 -2.64
N GLY A 847 17.42 21.05 -3.82
CA GLY A 847 16.02 20.71 -4.04
C GLY A 847 15.13 21.94 -4.15
N LEU A 848 13.85 21.79 -3.77
CA LEU A 848 12.84 22.86 -3.80
C LEU A 848 12.82 23.66 -2.49
N LEU A 849 12.99 24.97 -2.62
CA LEU A 849 12.94 25.99 -1.58
C LEU A 849 11.58 26.71 -1.64
N VAL A 850 11.00 27.05 -0.48
CA VAL A 850 9.71 27.75 -0.39
C VAL A 850 9.76 28.88 0.65
N GLY A 851 9.26 30.06 0.27
CA GLY A 851 9.13 31.24 1.14
C GLY A 851 10.49 31.70 1.65
N ASP A 852 10.59 31.86 2.97
CA ASP A 852 11.81 32.28 3.69
C ASP A 852 13.03 31.36 3.45
N GLU A 853 12.83 30.18 2.87
CA GLU A 853 13.93 29.28 2.52
C GLU A 853 14.74 29.74 1.29
N CYS A 854 14.15 30.56 0.39
CA CYS A 854 14.62 30.82 -0.98
C CYS A 854 15.98 31.52 -1.09
#